data_AF-F4KKQ2-F1
#
_entry.id   AF-F4KKQ2-F1
#
_cell.length_a   1.000
_cell.length_b   1.000
_cell.length_c   1.000
_cell.angle_alpha   90.00
_cell.angle_beta   90.00
_cell.angle_gamma   90.00
#
_symmetry.space_group_name_H-M   'P 1'
#
loop_
_entity.id
_entity.type
_entity.pdbx_description
1 polymer ?
#
loop_
_entity_poly.entity_id
_entity_poly.type
_entity_poly.pdbx_seq_one_letter_code
_entity_poly.pdbx_strand_id
1 'polypeptide(L)'
;MSYLKFDRTTLSNLDRSLQLEHIRSNRGGAFNCTTLVGCNTRKYHGLLVVPLPHLSHHNHVLLSSLDATVIQHGAEFNLGVHLYGDGTVYPNGHKYIREYNIDKMPRTIYRVGGVVLQRESIFCHYKNQVIIKFTLLDSHSETTLRLRPVVAFRDVILLSHENETAHTTVYPVGTTGVRTCLYEGYPDLYMQVDAPSHWVDEGYWIKNLHYPKEQIRGYESCEDLYSPGYFEMELRNGESVYFTAQLEEVDVTTLPALFDSEVAHRKARVGLRSCLRNACSQFYYKPVSNRHYILAGFPWYGVRARDEMVALPGCSIYSDHPERFHNVMSTFIRSSINFIKQIALPLDMEGVRDPDVGLWAIRAIQLFLAEYPDDSHRSFYLDFVGRIIDYYLSDRHPILRIEPNGLLYAEGSGTPPVTWMDSTIAGQAVVPRRGYLVEVNGLWYNALCFYREARGEENFPEELAGVIERLGPAFEQTFVNPYGYLYDYVTKEGYRERAVRPDMLIAISLPFCPLSRAKQRQVLGIVTSELLTPKGIRSLSPRSEGYVEQCSGLQEQREHAYYNGSAWPWLLGAYTDAYLKINGRSGVTHLARLLGDIQDELQHHGISTLSELYDGNPPYDSHGGISFAMSCAEVLRALVTLERYNSEETPLANYLYYTTSNEERPTR
;
A
#
# COMPACT_ATOMS: atom_id res chain seq x y z
N MET A 1 0.40 -8.65 -26.48
CA MET A 1 0.35 -7.20 -26.19
C MET A 1 0.65 -7.02 -24.71
N SER A 2 1.46 -6.03 -24.34
CA SER A 2 1.74 -5.69 -22.93
C SER A 2 0.48 -5.14 -22.28
N TYR A 3 0.21 -5.55 -21.04
CA TYR A 3 -1.00 -5.17 -20.31
C TYR A 3 -0.94 -3.73 -19.79
N LEU A 4 0.26 -3.24 -19.44
CA LEU A 4 0.50 -1.88 -18.96
C LEU A 4 1.40 -1.16 -19.95
N LYS A 5 0.82 -0.78 -21.10
CA LYS A 5 1.50 -0.06 -22.17
C LYS A 5 0.86 1.29 -22.40
N PHE A 6 1.70 2.32 -22.39
CA PHE A 6 1.32 3.70 -22.60
C PHE A 6 2.00 4.20 -23.88
N ASP A 7 1.22 4.82 -24.75
CA ASP A 7 1.68 5.32 -26.03
C ASP A 7 2.10 6.80 -25.97
N ARG A 8 2.59 7.29 -27.11
CA ARG A 8 2.97 8.69 -27.27
C ARG A 8 1.83 9.66 -26.98
N THR A 9 0.57 9.31 -27.25
CA THR A 9 -0.56 10.24 -27.03
C THR A 9 -0.75 10.52 -25.55
N THR A 10 -0.57 9.50 -24.71
CA THR A 10 -0.66 9.63 -23.26
C THR A 10 0.57 10.31 -22.68
N LEU A 11 1.77 9.94 -23.15
CA LEU A 11 3.04 10.37 -22.56
C LEU A 11 3.48 11.77 -23.01
N SER A 12 2.98 12.27 -24.15
CA SER A 12 3.26 13.64 -24.58
C SER A 12 2.33 14.69 -23.95
N ASN A 13 1.20 14.27 -23.38
CA ASN A 13 0.29 15.14 -22.64
C ASN A 13 0.70 15.16 -21.16
N LEU A 14 1.41 16.22 -20.75
CA LEU A 14 1.91 16.35 -19.39
C LEU A 14 0.81 16.42 -18.33
N ASP A 15 -0.35 17.04 -18.63
CA ASP A 15 -1.46 17.11 -17.68
C ASP A 15 -1.92 15.71 -17.25
N ARG A 16 -1.83 14.74 -18.18
CA ARG A 16 -2.11 13.33 -17.90
C ARG A 16 -0.90 12.60 -17.35
N SER A 17 0.26 12.69 -18.02
CA SER A 17 1.41 11.86 -17.69
C SER A 17 2.05 12.16 -16.34
N LEU A 18 1.90 13.39 -15.84
CA LEU A 18 2.37 13.79 -14.51
C LEU A 18 1.51 13.22 -13.37
N GLN A 19 0.31 12.73 -13.68
CA GLN A 19 -0.55 12.03 -12.72
C GLN A 19 -0.22 10.54 -12.59
N LEU A 20 0.40 9.96 -13.63
CA LEU A 20 0.74 8.56 -13.71
C LEU A 20 2.07 8.29 -12.98
N GLU A 21 1.99 7.75 -11.77
CA GLU A 21 3.13 7.44 -10.91
C GLU A 21 3.39 5.94 -10.85
N HIS A 22 4.65 5.55 -10.74
CA HIS A 22 5.03 4.16 -10.49
C HIS A 22 6.02 4.09 -9.34
N ILE A 23 6.01 2.94 -8.66
CA ILE A 23 6.93 2.67 -7.55
C ILE A 23 7.54 1.28 -7.64
N ARG A 24 8.81 1.16 -7.23
CA ARG A 24 9.53 -0.09 -7.00
C ARG A 24 10.24 -0.03 -5.66
N SER A 25 10.00 -1.01 -4.79
CA SER A 25 10.64 -1.11 -3.47
C SER A 25 11.51 -2.36 -3.34
N ASN A 26 12.46 -2.29 -2.41
CA ASN A 26 13.19 -3.45 -1.92
C ASN A 26 12.60 -3.95 -0.59
N ARG A 27 13.19 -5.00 -0.01
CA ARG A 27 12.78 -5.53 1.29
C ARG A 27 13.35 -4.76 2.47
N GLY A 28 14.28 -3.85 2.24
CA GLY A 28 14.87 -2.97 3.25
C GLY A 28 14.11 -1.67 3.48
N GLY A 29 12.97 -1.42 2.80
CA GLY A 29 12.17 -0.19 2.94
C GLY A 29 12.60 0.95 2.00
N ALA A 30 13.64 0.75 1.21
CA ALA A 30 14.04 1.69 0.17
C ALA A 30 13.17 1.52 -1.08
N PHE A 31 13.01 2.60 -1.84
CA PHE A 31 12.22 2.60 -3.05
C PHE A 31 12.72 3.59 -4.11
N ASN A 32 12.20 3.39 -5.31
CA ASN A 32 12.22 4.29 -6.46
C ASN A 32 10.78 4.66 -6.78
N CYS A 33 10.46 5.95 -6.85
CA CYS A 33 9.10 6.43 -7.14
C CYS A 33 9.17 7.69 -8.00
N THR A 34 8.47 7.71 -9.14
CA THR A 34 8.41 8.88 -10.03
C THR A 34 7.26 8.72 -11.05
N THR A 35 7.01 9.75 -11.86
CA THR A 35 6.03 9.69 -12.94
C THR A 35 6.52 8.84 -14.11
N LEU A 36 5.63 8.43 -15.03
CA LEU A 36 6.04 7.62 -16.19
C LEU A 36 7.02 8.33 -17.13
N VAL A 37 7.03 9.67 -17.11
CA VAL A 37 7.93 10.52 -17.90
C VAL A 37 9.19 10.92 -17.13
N GLY A 38 9.34 10.47 -15.88
CA GLY A 38 10.51 10.75 -15.04
C GLY A 38 10.56 12.15 -14.43
N CYS A 39 9.47 12.91 -14.52
CA CYS A 39 9.33 14.21 -13.85
C CYS A 39 8.81 13.99 -12.43
N ASN A 40 9.58 14.41 -11.43
CA ASN A 40 9.16 14.32 -10.03
C ASN A 40 8.08 15.38 -9.75
N THR A 41 6.95 14.99 -9.14
CA THR A 41 5.80 15.89 -8.85
C THR A 41 5.46 16.00 -7.37
N ARG A 42 6.17 15.25 -6.53
CA ARG A 42 6.10 15.24 -5.06
C ARG A 42 7.50 15.17 -4.49
N LYS A 43 7.70 15.71 -3.28
CA LYS A 43 8.99 15.62 -2.56
C LYS A 43 9.45 14.20 -2.21
N TYR A 44 8.53 13.23 -2.24
CA TYR A 44 8.79 11.81 -2.03
C TYR A 44 9.28 11.07 -3.28
N HIS A 45 9.28 11.72 -4.46
CA HIS A 45 9.80 11.11 -5.68
C HIS A 45 11.32 11.13 -5.70
N GLY A 46 11.90 10.10 -6.30
CA GLY A 46 13.34 9.91 -6.39
C GLY A 46 13.71 8.56 -6.99
N LEU A 47 14.91 8.47 -7.57
CA LEU A 47 15.45 7.22 -8.10
C LEU A 47 16.00 6.30 -7.02
N LEU A 48 16.55 6.87 -5.95
CA LEU A 48 17.08 6.15 -4.79
C LEU A 48 16.64 6.86 -3.50
N VAL A 49 15.55 6.36 -2.92
CA VAL A 49 14.99 6.82 -1.65
C VAL A 49 15.21 5.72 -0.61
N VAL A 50 15.98 6.00 0.45
CA VAL A 50 16.51 4.96 1.36
C VAL A 50 16.23 5.29 2.82
N PRO A 51 15.99 4.29 3.68
CA PRO A 51 15.94 4.52 5.12
C PRO A 51 17.34 4.78 5.67
N LEU A 52 17.49 5.87 6.44
CA LEU A 52 18.72 6.23 7.17
C LEU A 52 18.35 6.49 8.63
N PRO A 53 18.12 5.43 9.44
CA PRO A 53 17.54 5.56 10.78
C PRO A 53 18.44 6.33 11.77
N HIS A 54 19.71 6.53 11.45
CA HIS A 54 20.62 7.38 12.24
C HIS A 54 20.40 8.88 11.99
N LEU A 55 19.68 9.27 10.94
CA LEU A 55 19.34 10.66 10.62
C LEU A 55 17.89 10.99 11.01
N SER A 56 16.93 10.15 10.60
CA SER A 56 15.51 10.33 10.92
C SER A 56 14.73 9.02 10.82
N HIS A 57 13.47 9.03 11.26
CA HIS A 57 12.55 7.91 11.05
C HIS A 57 11.98 7.82 9.62
N HIS A 58 12.16 8.88 8.82
CA HIS A 58 11.71 8.90 7.44
C HIS A 58 12.77 8.35 6.50
N ASN A 59 12.37 8.08 5.27
CA ASN A 59 13.33 7.83 4.20
C ASN A 59 13.99 9.13 3.76
N HIS A 60 15.12 8.99 3.07
CA HIS A 60 15.90 10.10 2.54
C HIS A 60 16.09 9.94 1.03
N VAL A 61 15.93 11.03 0.29
CA VAL A 61 16.19 11.08 -1.15
C VAL A 61 17.68 11.33 -1.35
N LEU A 62 18.40 10.37 -1.95
CA LEU A 62 19.82 10.56 -2.29
C LEU A 62 19.99 10.92 -3.77
N LEU A 63 19.36 10.14 -4.65
CA LEU A 63 19.33 10.39 -6.09
C LEU A 63 17.90 10.75 -6.49
N SER A 64 17.69 11.98 -6.94
CA SER A 64 16.39 12.50 -7.38
C SER A 64 16.05 12.05 -8.79
N SER A 65 16.95 12.30 -9.76
CA SER A 65 16.79 11.93 -11.15
C SER A 65 18.14 11.57 -11.80
N LEU A 66 18.06 11.01 -13.02
CA LEU A 66 19.21 10.75 -13.89
C LEU A 66 18.82 11.23 -15.29
N ASP A 67 19.38 12.36 -15.68
CA ASP A 67 19.07 13.01 -16.94
C ASP A 67 19.99 12.44 -18.02
N ALA A 68 19.40 11.70 -18.96
CA ALA A 68 20.12 11.16 -20.10
C ALA A 68 20.06 12.16 -21.27
N THR A 69 21.18 12.38 -21.95
CA THR A 69 21.26 13.19 -23.17
C THR A 69 21.91 12.39 -24.28
N VAL A 70 21.26 12.36 -25.44
CA VAL A 70 21.77 11.74 -26.67
C VAL A 70 22.38 12.83 -27.53
N ILE A 71 23.60 12.61 -28.02
CA ILE A 71 24.30 13.58 -28.88
C ILE A 71 24.63 12.95 -30.21
N GLN A 72 24.26 13.62 -31.30
CA GLN A 72 24.63 13.25 -32.67
C GLN A 72 25.02 14.50 -33.46
N HIS A 73 26.14 14.44 -34.18
CA HIS A 73 26.65 15.57 -34.97
C HIS A 73 26.75 16.90 -34.18
N GLY A 74 27.05 16.81 -32.88
CA GLY A 74 27.11 17.96 -31.97
C GLY A 74 25.76 18.51 -31.51
N ALA A 75 24.62 17.95 -31.94
CA ALA A 75 23.30 18.32 -31.46
C ALA A 75 22.91 17.49 -30.23
N GLU A 76 22.50 18.18 -29.15
CA GLU A 76 22.12 17.54 -27.89
C GLU A 76 20.60 17.37 -27.76
N PHE A 77 20.18 16.18 -27.37
CA PHE A 77 18.79 15.85 -27.13
C PHE A 77 18.61 15.29 -25.71
N ASN A 78 18.22 16.18 -24.80
CA ASN A 78 18.04 15.83 -23.40
C ASN A 78 16.68 15.16 -23.16
N LEU A 79 16.71 13.97 -22.55
CA LEU A 79 15.57 13.11 -22.27
C LEU A 79 14.96 13.35 -20.88
N GLY A 80 15.60 14.15 -20.04
CA GLY A 80 15.10 14.57 -18.73
C GLY A 80 13.82 15.40 -18.85
N VAL A 81 13.06 15.44 -17.75
CA VAL A 81 11.84 16.25 -17.64
C VAL A 81 11.79 16.83 -16.25
N HIS A 82 11.87 18.15 -16.16
CA HIS A 82 11.72 18.90 -14.93
C HIS A 82 10.64 19.96 -15.10
N LEU A 83 9.85 20.17 -14.06
CA LEU A 83 8.86 21.24 -13.97
C LEU A 83 9.40 22.30 -13.01
N TYR A 84 9.31 23.57 -13.39
CA TYR A 84 9.76 24.70 -12.55
C TYR A 84 8.59 25.50 -12.00
N GLY A 85 8.84 26.31 -10.98
CA GLY A 85 7.82 27.07 -10.25
C GLY A 85 7.05 28.10 -11.09
N ASP A 86 7.61 28.52 -12.24
CA ASP A 86 6.94 29.37 -13.23
C ASP A 86 6.08 28.59 -14.25
N GLY A 87 6.01 27.25 -14.10
CA GLY A 87 5.32 26.34 -15.02
C GLY A 87 6.16 25.91 -16.22
N THR A 88 7.41 26.37 -16.33
CA THR A 88 8.32 25.95 -17.40
C THR A 88 8.63 24.47 -17.27
N VAL A 89 8.67 23.75 -18.41
CA VAL A 89 9.12 22.36 -18.46
C VAL A 89 10.42 22.30 -19.26
N TYR A 90 11.54 22.04 -18.57
CA TYR A 90 12.85 22.01 -19.19
C TYR A 90 13.87 21.11 -18.44
N PRO A 91 14.53 20.16 -19.11
CA PRO A 91 14.34 19.75 -20.50
C PRO A 91 12.93 19.15 -20.72
N ASN A 92 12.53 19.01 -21.99
CA ASN A 92 11.19 18.54 -22.36
C ASN A 92 11.22 17.14 -22.99
N GLY A 93 12.00 16.24 -22.40
CA GLY A 93 12.30 14.90 -22.92
C GLY A 93 11.09 14.00 -23.14
N HIS A 94 9.96 14.25 -22.47
CA HIS A 94 8.69 13.56 -22.68
C HIS A 94 8.24 13.56 -24.14
N LYS A 95 8.60 14.59 -24.92
CA LYS A 95 8.29 14.70 -26.36
C LYS A 95 8.92 13.60 -27.21
N TYR A 96 10.02 13.01 -26.73
CA TYR A 96 10.76 11.96 -27.40
C TYR A 96 10.28 10.56 -27.00
N ILE A 97 9.42 10.43 -26.00
CA ILE A 97 8.92 9.12 -25.57
C ILE A 97 7.94 8.59 -26.63
N ARG A 98 8.30 7.45 -27.22
CA ARG A 98 7.47 6.72 -28.18
C ARG A 98 6.52 5.77 -27.45
N GLU A 99 7.04 5.09 -26.44
CA GLU A 99 6.36 4.02 -25.73
C GLU A 99 6.92 3.89 -24.31
N TYR A 100 6.03 3.60 -23.37
CA TYR A 100 6.38 3.16 -22.03
C TYR A 100 5.61 1.89 -21.68
N ASN A 101 6.27 0.91 -21.06
CA ASN A 101 5.61 -0.29 -20.57
C ASN A 101 6.14 -0.77 -19.21
N ILE A 102 5.32 -1.53 -18.49
CA ILE A 102 5.68 -2.11 -17.19
C ILE A 102 5.27 -3.58 -17.07
N ASP A 103 5.78 -4.43 -17.95
CA ASP A 103 5.51 -5.87 -17.84
C ASP A 103 6.22 -6.48 -16.62
N LYS A 104 7.56 -6.47 -16.64
CA LYS A 104 8.40 -6.90 -15.51
C LYS A 104 9.01 -5.72 -14.78
N MET A 105 9.55 -4.78 -15.53
CA MET A 105 10.19 -3.56 -15.08
C MET A 105 9.74 -2.38 -15.96
N PRO A 106 9.84 -1.14 -15.47
CA PRO A 106 9.71 0.06 -16.30
C PRO A 106 10.65 0.01 -17.50
N ARG A 107 10.10 0.16 -18.70
CA ARG A 107 10.83 0.28 -19.95
C ARG A 107 10.27 1.44 -20.76
N THR A 108 11.14 2.35 -21.16
CA THR A 108 10.81 3.50 -22.00
C THR A 108 11.58 3.39 -23.31
N ILE A 109 10.90 3.63 -24.43
CA ILE A 109 11.55 3.76 -25.74
C ILE A 109 11.46 5.21 -26.16
N TYR A 110 12.61 5.83 -26.36
CA TYR A 110 12.77 7.16 -26.92
C TYR A 110 13.03 7.08 -28.42
N ARG A 111 12.50 8.04 -29.17
CA ARG A 111 12.86 8.28 -30.56
C ARG A 111 13.24 9.74 -30.75
N VAL A 112 14.49 9.96 -31.15
CA VAL A 112 15.09 11.28 -31.28
C VAL A 112 15.85 11.32 -32.61
N GLY A 113 15.37 12.10 -33.58
CA GLY A 113 15.97 12.08 -34.92
C GLY A 113 16.04 10.64 -35.49
N GLY A 114 17.26 10.20 -35.79
CA GLY A 114 17.57 8.84 -36.25
C GLY A 114 17.86 7.82 -35.13
N VAL A 115 17.81 8.23 -33.85
CA VAL A 115 18.12 7.37 -32.70
C VAL A 115 16.86 6.75 -32.10
N VAL A 116 16.94 5.45 -31.81
CA VAL A 116 15.98 4.74 -30.96
C VAL A 116 16.73 4.23 -29.73
N LEU A 117 16.50 4.89 -28.59
CA LEU A 117 17.12 4.52 -27.31
C LEU A 117 16.10 3.87 -26.40
N GLN A 118 16.47 2.75 -25.79
CA GLN A 118 15.69 2.09 -24.76
C GLN A 118 16.30 2.34 -23.39
N ARG A 119 15.45 2.67 -22.41
CA ARG A 119 15.79 2.77 -20.99
C ARG A 119 14.99 1.75 -20.20
N GLU A 120 15.65 0.92 -19.41
CA GLU A 120 15.04 -0.04 -18.49
C GLU A 120 15.57 0.20 -17.08
N SER A 121 14.72 0.13 -16.06
CA SER A 121 15.12 0.42 -14.68
C SER A 121 14.67 -0.67 -13.73
N ILE A 122 15.56 -1.13 -12.85
CA ILE A 122 15.24 -2.05 -11.76
C ILE A 122 15.70 -1.47 -10.42
N PHE A 123 14.99 -1.85 -9.37
CA PHE A 123 15.39 -1.59 -7.99
C PHE A 123 15.62 -2.94 -7.31
N CYS A 124 16.84 -3.21 -6.88
CA CYS A 124 17.27 -4.54 -6.41
C CYS A 124 16.48 -4.99 -5.17
N HIS A 125 16.14 -6.27 -5.05
CA HIS A 125 15.23 -6.74 -3.97
C HIS A 125 15.84 -6.67 -2.57
N TYR A 126 17.15 -6.86 -2.47
CA TYR A 126 17.86 -7.02 -1.19
C TYR A 126 19.04 -6.05 -1.03
N LYS A 127 19.14 -5.04 -1.90
CA LYS A 127 20.15 -3.97 -1.83
C LYS A 127 19.50 -2.61 -2.06
N ASN A 128 20.02 -1.57 -1.43
CA ASN A 128 19.63 -0.19 -1.70
C ASN A 128 20.31 0.28 -2.99
N GLN A 129 19.87 -0.28 -4.11
CA GLN A 129 20.53 -0.13 -5.41
C GLN A 129 19.49 0.00 -6.51
N VAL A 130 19.66 1.03 -7.34
CA VAL A 130 18.96 1.18 -8.61
C VAL A 130 19.93 0.88 -9.75
N ILE A 131 19.50 0.10 -10.74
CA ILE A 131 20.26 -0.17 -11.97
C ILE A 131 19.41 0.28 -13.15
N ILE A 132 19.98 1.12 -14.00
CA ILE A 132 19.35 1.67 -15.20
C ILE A 132 20.16 1.22 -16.41
N LYS A 133 19.53 0.44 -17.28
CA LYS A 133 20.09 -0.05 -18.53
C LYS A 133 19.65 0.85 -19.66
N PHE A 134 20.60 1.33 -20.45
CA PHE A 134 20.38 2.03 -21.71
C PHE A 134 20.82 1.14 -22.86
N THR A 135 19.96 0.90 -23.85
CA THR A 135 20.29 0.12 -25.05
C THR A 135 20.02 0.95 -26.28
N LEU A 136 21.02 1.11 -27.15
CA LEU A 136 20.82 1.75 -28.45
C LEU A 136 20.26 0.73 -29.43
N LEU A 137 18.96 0.80 -29.69
CA LEU A 137 18.29 -0.15 -30.57
C LEU A 137 18.58 0.13 -32.03
N ASP A 138 18.69 1.41 -32.39
CA ASP A 138 18.94 1.85 -33.76
C ASP A 138 19.52 3.27 -33.77
N SER A 139 20.37 3.54 -34.75
CA SER A 139 21.02 4.83 -34.98
C SER A 139 21.59 4.88 -36.40
N HIS A 140 21.50 6.06 -37.02
CA HIS A 140 22.08 6.32 -38.34
C HIS A 140 23.48 6.96 -38.29
N SER A 141 23.95 7.33 -37.09
CA SER A 141 25.20 8.06 -36.88
C SER A 141 25.88 7.62 -35.58
N GLU A 142 27.15 8.01 -35.39
CA GLU A 142 27.82 7.91 -34.10
C GLU A 142 27.02 8.65 -33.02
N THR A 143 26.92 8.02 -31.85
CA THR A 143 26.02 8.44 -30.77
C THR A 143 26.78 8.47 -29.46
N THR A 144 26.87 9.65 -28.87
CA THR A 144 27.37 9.84 -27.52
C THR A 144 26.19 9.87 -26.55
N LEU A 145 26.33 9.18 -25.42
CA LEU A 145 25.39 9.20 -24.30
C LEU A 145 26.01 9.96 -23.13
N ARG A 146 25.30 10.97 -22.63
CA ARG A 146 25.60 11.62 -21.34
C ARG A 146 24.60 11.23 -20.29
N LEU A 147 25.07 10.92 -19.09
CA LEU A 147 24.26 10.59 -17.92
C LEU A 147 24.58 11.56 -16.78
N ARG A 148 23.65 12.48 -16.50
CA ARG A 148 23.80 13.52 -15.49
C ARG A 148 22.93 13.21 -14.27
N PRO A 149 23.50 12.76 -13.14
CA PRO A 149 22.74 12.57 -11.91
C PRO A 149 22.32 13.90 -11.28
N VAL A 150 21.17 13.90 -10.61
CA VAL A 150 20.69 15.00 -9.76
C VAL A 150 20.52 14.47 -8.35
N VAL A 151 21.29 15.00 -7.40
CA VAL A 151 21.36 14.51 -6.01
C VAL A 151 20.64 15.46 -5.07
N ALA A 152 20.11 14.92 -3.96
CA ALA A 152 19.30 15.67 -3.02
C ALA A 152 19.84 15.65 -1.58
N PHE A 153 20.16 14.46 -1.05
CA PHE A 153 20.66 14.27 0.34
C PHE A 153 19.77 14.95 1.40
N ARG A 154 18.47 14.66 1.36
CA ARG A 154 17.50 15.22 2.30
C ARG A 154 16.51 14.20 2.81
N ASP A 155 15.90 14.51 3.94
CA ASP A 155 14.69 13.84 4.40
C ASP A 155 13.56 14.04 3.36
N VAL A 156 12.79 12.99 3.07
CA VAL A 156 11.67 13.04 2.13
C VAL A 156 10.59 14.06 2.51
N ILE A 157 10.48 14.45 3.79
CA ILE A 157 9.49 15.44 4.22
C ILE A 157 9.96 16.89 4.08
N LEU A 158 11.24 17.12 3.82
CA LEU A 158 11.84 18.44 3.66
C LEU A 158 12.13 18.73 2.18
N LEU A 159 12.47 19.99 1.88
CA LEU A 159 13.03 20.43 0.61
C LEU A 159 14.40 21.06 0.85
N SER A 160 15.31 20.95 -0.13
CA SER A 160 16.60 21.61 -0.12
C SER A 160 16.59 22.88 -0.98
N HIS A 161 17.46 23.82 -0.63
CA HIS A 161 17.73 25.04 -1.41
C HIS A 161 19.23 25.21 -1.54
N GLU A 162 19.70 25.93 -2.56
CA GLU A 162 21.13 26.21 -2.73
C GLU A 162 21.71 26.80 -1.44
N ASN A 163 22.85 26.26 -1.01
CA ASN A 163 23.51 26.70 0.21
C ASN A 163 25.03 26.48 0.15
N GLU A 164 25.73 27.20 1.03
CA GLU A 164 27.19 27.15 1.15
C GLU A 164 27.71 25.94 1.96
N THR A 165 26.81 25.25 2.69
CA THR A 165 27.18 24.06 3.49
C THR A 165 27.31 22.78 2.66
N ALA A 166 26.87 22.79 1.42
CA ALA A 166 26.93 21.65 0.53
C ALA A 166 28.37 21.31 0.14
N HIS A 167 28.79 20.08 0.40
CA HIS A 167 30.08 19.54 -0.01
C HIS A 167 29.98 19.02 -1.46
N THR A 168 30.35 19.88 -2.40
CA THR A 168 30.18 19.63 -3.84
C THR A 168 31.30 18.80 -4.49
N THR A 169 32.30 18.38 -3.72
CA THR A 169 33.42 17.58 -4.20
C THR A 169 32.98 16.18 -4.65
N VAL A 170 33.52 15.74 -5.78
CA VAL A 170 33.30 14.40 -6.34
C VAL A 170 34.61 13.62 -6.31
N TYR A 171 34.56 12.36 -5.91
CA TYR A 171 35.72 11.47 -5.85
C TYR A 171 35.59 10.32 -6.84
N PRO A 172 36.63 9.99 -7.63
CA PRO A 172 36.58 8.83 -8.52
C PRO A 172 36.50 7.51 -7.74
N VAL A 173 35.82 6.53 -8.32
CA VAL A 173 35.65 5.18 -7.78
C VAL A 173 35.86 4.17 -8.91
N GLY A 174 36.69 3.16 -8.67
CA GLY A 174 37.06 2.18 -9.68
C GLY A 174 37.58 2.84 -10.97
N THR A 175 37.24 2.26 -12.12
CA THR A 175 37.64 2.77 -13.45
C THR A 175 36.65 3.73 -14.08
N THR A 176 35.36 3.63 -13.73
CA THR A 176 34.24 4.22 -14.48
C THR A 176 33.13 4.69 -13.52
N GLY A 177 33.52 5.20 -12.36
CA GLY A 177 32.61 5.57 -11.29
C GLY A 177 33.04 6.80 -10.52
N VAL A 178 32.09 7.37 -9.77
CA VAL A 178 32.31 8.44 -8.82
C VAL A 178 31.50 8.22 -7.54
N ARG A 179 31.91 8.87 -6.46
CA ARG A 179 31.11 9.03 -5.24
C ARG A 179 31.08 10.48 -4.80
N THR A 180 29.99 10.85 -4.14
CA THR A 180 29.83 12.16 -3.52
C THR A 180 28.96 12.05 -2.26
N CYS A 181 29.12 12.98 -1.33
CA CYS A 181 28.29 13.13 -0.15
C CYS A 181 28.04 14.62 0.07
N LEU A 182 26.82 15.08 -0.17
CA LEU A 182 26.51 16.51 -0.19
C LEU A 182 26.52 17.13 1.22
N TYR A 183 26.16 16.36 2.25
CA TYR A 183 26.05 16.84 3.63
C TYR A 183 26.65 15.86 4.62
N GLU A 184 27.34 16.39 5.63
CA GLU A 184 27.90 15.60 6.73
C GLU A 184 26.82 14.74 7.42
N GLY A 185 27.18 13.50 7.78
CA GLY A 185 26.28 12.52 8.40
C GLY A 185 25.54 11.60 7.41
N TYR A 186 25.43 11.99 6.14
CA TYR A 186 24.95 11.10 5.09
C TYR A 186 26.04 10.10 4.63
N PRO A 187 25.64 8.92 4.12
CA PRO A 187 26.57 8.01 3.46
C PRO A 187 27.00 8.56 2.09
N ASP A 188 28.17 8.13 1.60
CA ASP A 188 28.55 8.36 0.21
C ASP A 188 27.53 7.72 -0.75
N LEU A 189 27.11 8.47 -1.77
CA LEU A 189 26.38 7.95 -2.90
C LEU A 189 27.36 7.54 -3.99
N TYR A 190 27.46 6.24 -4.25
CA TYR A 190 28.27 5.67 -5.32
C TYR A 190 27.46 5.63 -6.61
N MET A 191 28.00 6.19 -7.68
CA MET A 191 27.42 6.21 -9.03
C MET A 191 28.45 5.65 -10.00
N GLN A 192 28.12 4.56 -10.69
CA GLN A 192 29.08 3.84 -11.53
C GLN A 192 28.44 3.40 -12.84
N VAL A 193 29.24 3.24 -13.90
CA VAL A 193 28.81 2.68 -15.19
C VAL A 193 29.72 1.52 -15.60
N ASP A 194 29.19 0.54 -16.33
CA ASP A 194 29.96 -0.63 -16.79
C ASP A 194 30.69 -0.43 -18.14
N ALA A 195 30.57 0.74 -18.74
CA ALA A 195 31.20 1.07 -20.01
C ALA A 195 32.38 2.05 -19.85
N PRO A 196 33.39 2.00 -20.75
CA PRO A 196 34.43 3.01 -20.83
C PRO A 196 33.80 4.40 -20.96
N SER A 197 34.00 5.22 -19.93
CA SER A 197 33.38 6.54 -19.80
C SER A 197 34.38 7.49 -19.17
N HIS A 198 34.16 8.78 -19.39
CA HIS A 198 34.86 9.81 -18.65
C HIS A 198 33.86 10.62 -17.84
N TRP A 199 34.29 11.02 -16.64
CA TRP A 199 33.55 11.94 -15.80
C TRP A 199 33.92 13.38 -16.16
N VAL A 200 32.90 14.22 -16.36
CA VAL A 200 33.05 15.67 -16.52
C VAL A 200 32.54 16.36 -15.26
N ASP A 201 33.46 17.01 -14.56
CA ASP A 201 33.18 17.77 -13.34
C ASP A 201 32.63 19.16 -13.71
N GLU A 202 31.32 19.19 -13.96
CA GLU A 202 30.56 20.40 -14.30
C GLU A 202 29.36 20.50 -13.35
N GLY A 203 29.66 20.76 -12.09
CA GLY A 203 28.67 20.84 -11.02
C GLY A 203 27.87 22.15 -11.02
N TYR A 204 26.55 22.06 -10.83
CA TYR A 204 25.68 23.23 -10.68
C TYR A 204 24.38 22.93 -9.92
N TRP A 205 23.77 23.97 -9.36
CA TRP A 205 22.44 23.91 -8.76
C TRP A 205 21.35 24.08 -9.81
N ILE A 206 20.43 23.11 -9.87
CA ILE A 206 19.16 23.20 -10.59
C ILE A 206 18.17 23.84 -9.64
N LYS A 207 17.74 25.07 -9.95
CA LYS A 207 16.92 25.88 -9.04
C LYS A 207 15.44 25.81 -9.37
N ASN A 208 14.59 25.99 -8.36
CA ASN A 208 13.15 26.19 -8.49
C ASN A 208 12.40 25.03 -9.17
N LEU A 209 12.81 23.78 -8.92
CA LEU A 209 12.07 22.58 -9.30
C LEU A 209 10.75 22.54 -8.53
N HIS A 210 9.64 22.24 -9.21
CA HIS A 210 8.30 22.39 -8.66
C HIS A 210 7.57 21.06 -8.50
N TYR A 211 7.00 20.87 -7.31
CA TYR A 211 6.17 19.74 -6.90
C TYR A 211 4.70 20.16 -6.81
N PRO A 212 3.94 20.11 -7.91
CA PRO A 212 2.56 20.61 -7.95
C PRO A 212 1.63 19.90 -6.95
N LYS A 213 1.92 18.63 -6.62
CA LYS A 213 1.12 17.88 -5.66
C LYS A 213 1.36 18.32 -4.22
N GLU A 214 2.52 18.91 -3.90
CA GLU A 214 2.75 19.55 -2.59
C GLU A 214 2.09 20.94 -2.54
N GLN A 215 2.11 21.68 -3.65
CA GLN A 215 1.43 22.97 -3.77
C GLN A 215 -0.08 22.84 -3.53
N ILE A 216 -0.74 21.87 -4.19
CA ILE A 216 -2.16 21.56 -3.98
C ILE A 216 -2.45 21.26 -2.51
N ARG A 217 -1.48 20.65 -1.80
CA ARG A 217 -1.64 20.29 -0.39
C ARG A 217 -1.41 21.45 0.57
N GLY A 218 -0.92 22.59 0.09
CA GLY A 218 -0.56 23.77 0.87
C GLY A 218 0.83 23.72 1.51
N TYR A 219 1.71 22.84 1.04
CA TYR A 219 3.09 22.74 1.52
C TYR A 219 4.05 23.55 0.64
N GLU A 220 5.27 23.78 1.15
CA GLU A 220 6.38 24.23 0.31
C GLU A 220 6.55 23.25 -0.86
N SER A 221 6.66 23.80 -2.08
CA SER A 221 6.60 23.02 -3.31
C SER A 221 7.73 23.29 -4.28
N CYS A 222 8.64 24.23 -3.99
CA CYS A 222 9.80 24.52 -4.83
C CYS A 222 11.09 24.12 -4.13
N GLU A 223 12.01 23.52 -4.88
CA GLU A 223 13.26 22.95 -4.39
C GLU A 223 14.43 23.27 -5.34
N ASP A 224 15.61 23.50 -4.77
CA ASP A 224 16.86 23.46 -5.52
C ASP A 224 17.60 22.14 -5.25
N LEU A 225 18.11 21.51 -6.32
CA LEU A 225 18.89 20.27 -6.25
C LEU A 225 20.26 20.46 -6.90
N TYR A 226 21.25 19.72 -6.41
CA TYR A 226 22.60 19.78 -6.95
C TYR A 226 22.82 18.69 -8.01
N SER A 227 23.41 19.06 -9.14
CA SER A 227 23.95 18.11 -10.11
C SER A 227 25.48 18.17 -10.07
N PRO A 228 26.18 17.08 -9.72
CA PRO A 228 27.64 17.12 -9.52
C PRO A 228 28.46 17.10 -10.81
N GLY A 229 27.86 16.81 -11.97
CA GLY A 229 28.56 16.57 -13.23
C GLY A 229 27.89 15.46 -14.02
N TYR A 230 28.59 14.85 -14.97
CA TYR A 230 28.03 13.78 -15.80
C TYR A 230 29.06 12.77 -16.30
N PHE A 231 28.58 11.56 -16.58
CA PHE A 231 29.32 10.56 -17.35
C PHE A 231 29.10 10.80 -18.84
N GLU A 232 30.14 10.71 -19.64
CA GLU A 232 30.07 10.75 -21.10
C GLU A 232 30.76 9.53 -21.70
N MET A 233 30.07 8.88 -22.64
CA MET A 233 30.54 7.66 -23.31
C MET A 233 29.94 7.51 -24.70
N GLU A 234 30.62 6.75 -25.55
CA GLU A 234 30.10 6.33 -26.85
C GLU A 234 29.14 5.14 -26.68
N LEU A 235 28.12 5.08 -27.53
CA LEU A 235 27.14 3.99 -27.53
C LEU A 235 26.86 3.51 -28.96
N ARG A 236 27.08 2.23 -29.24
CA ARG A 236 26.92 1.63 -30.59
C ARG A 236 25.60 0.90 -30.74
N ASN A 237 25.15 0.70 -31.99
CA ASN A 237 23.92 -0.04 -32.28
C ASN A 237 23.98 -1.47 -31.70
N GLY A 238 22.95 -1.84 -30.95
CA GLY A 238 22.85 -3.11 -30.23
C GLY A 238 23.57 -3.15 -28.89
N GLU A 239 24.38 -2.15 -28.55
CA GLU A 239 25.12 -2.07 -27.29
C GLU A 239 24.23 -1.63 -26.13
N SER A 240 24.58 -2.07 -24.92
CA SER A 240 23.94 -1.66 -23.68
C SER A 240 24.95 -1.12 -22.68
N VAL A 241 24.55 -0.09 -21.94
CA VAL A 241 25.28 0.49 -20.81
C VAL A 241 24.41 0.40 -19.56
N TYR A 242 25.01 0.05 -18.42
CA TYR A 242 24.37 -0.08 -17.13
C TYR A 242 24.91 0.98 -16.18
N PHE A 243 24.05 1.91 -15.80
CA PHE A 243 24.29 2.84 -14.70
C PHE A 243 23.76 2.25 -13.40
N THR A 244 24.50 2.39 -12.31
CA THR A 244 24.05 2.01 -10.97
C THR A 244 24.25 3.14 -9.97
N ALA A 245 23.34 3.27 -9.02
CA ALA A 245 23.51 4.13 -7.85
C ALA A 245 23.14 3.38 -6.56
N GLN A 246 24.00 3.46 -5.54
CA GLN A 246 23.86 2.78 -4.25
C GLN A 246 24.79 3.37 -3.17
N LEU A 247 24.84 2.73 -2.00
CA LEU A 247 25.60 3.20 -0.81
C LEU A 247 27.00 2.57 -0.64
N GLU A 248 27.42 1.72 -1.59
CA GLU A 248 28.71 1.03 -1.56
C GLU A 248 29.30 0.95 -2.97
N GLU A 249 30.61 0.74 -3.09
CA GLU A 249 31.23 0.45 -4.39
C GLU A 249 30.80 -0.93 -4.90
N VAL A 250 30.62 -1.07 -6.21
CA VAL A 250 30.36 -2.36 -6.87
C VAL A 250 31.36 -2.63 -7.99
N ASP A 251 31.66 -3.92 -8.17
CA ASP A 251 32.29 -4.42 -9.38
C ASP A 251 31.31 -4.28 -10.57
N VAL A 252 31.56 -3.27 -11.40
CA VAL A 252 30.71 -2.91 -12.54
C VAL A 252 30.57 -4.04 -13.57
N THR A 253 31.53 -4.97 -13.62
CA THR A 253 31.48 -6.12 -14.55
C THR A 253 30.36 -7.11 -14.21
N THR A 254 29.85 -7.07 -12.98
CA THR A 254 28.75 -7.92 -12.51
C THR A 254 27.36 -7.36 -12.83
N LEU A 255 27.27 -6.07 -13.23
CA LEU A 255 25.98 -5.38 -13.40
C LEU A 255 25.06 -6.04 -14.45
N PRO A 256 25.54 -6.48 -15.63
CA PRO A 256 24.68 -7.17 -16.59
C PRO A 256 24.07 -8.45 -16.01
N ALA A 257 24.87 -9.29 -15.36
CA ALA A 257 24.41 -10.55 -14.76
C ALA A 257 23.46 -10.31 -13.59
N LEU A 258 23.73 -9.30 -12.76
CA LEU A 258 22.84 -8.89 -11.67
C LEU A 258 21.50 -8.39 -12.21
N PHE A 259 21.51 -7.57 -13.26
CA PHE A 259 20.30 -7.06 -13.91
C PHE A 259 19.45 -8.20 -14.47
N ASP A 260 20.05 -9.13 -15.22
CA ASP A 260 19.34 -10.27 -15.80
C ASP A 260 18.76 -11.19 -14.72
N SER A 261 19.52 -11.45 -13.64
CA SER A 261 19.05 -12.21 -12.49
C SER A 261 17.84 -11.53 -11.84
N GLU A 262 17.93 -10.24 -11.56
CA GLU A 262 16.82 -9.46 -11.00
C GLU A 262 15.58 -9.52 -11.92
N VAL A 263 15.73 -9.35 -13.23
CA VAL A 263 14.61 -9.45 -14.18
C VAL A 263 14.00 -10.86 -14.23
N ALA A 264 14.81 -11.91 -14.13
CA ALA A 264 14.34 -13.30 -14.15
C ALA A 264 13.42 -13.63 -12.96
N HIS A 265 13.70 -13.07 -11.78
CA HIS A 265 12.89 -13.28 -10.56
C HIS A 265 11.56 -12.53 -10.57
N ARG A 266 11.35 -11.57 -11.49
CA ARG A 266 10.12 -10.77 -11.55
C ARG A 266 9.04 -11.46 -12.39
N LYS A 267 7.87 -11.66 -11.79
CA LYS A 267 6.66 -12.13 -12.46
C LYS A 267 6.06 -11.01 -13.31
N ALA A 268 5.71 -11.32 -14.57
CA ALA A 268 5.11 -10.35 -15.48
C ALA A 268 3.70 -9.93 -15.02
N ARG A 269 3.37 -8.66 -15.26
CA ARG A 269 2.05 -8.07 -15.05
C ARG A 269 1.21 -8.25 -16.31
N VAL A 270 0.30 -9.22 -16.29
CA VAL A 270 -0.53 -9.62 -17.44
C VAL A 270 -2.03 -9.40 -17.21
N GLY A 271 -2.40 -8.87 -16.04
CA GLY A 271 -3.79 -8.60 -15.64
C GLY A 271 -3.90 -8.20 -14.17
N LEU A 272 -5.12 -7.88 -13.73
CA LEU A 272 -5.41 -7.36 -12.38
C LEU A 272 -4.75 -8.17 -11.26
N ARG A 273 -4.99 -9.49 -11.21
CA ARG A 273 -4.44 -10.39 -10.18
C ARG A 273 -2.90 -10.34 -10.12
N SER A 274 -2.23 -10.37 -11.27
CA SER A 274 -0.76 -10.33 -11.33
C SER A 274 -0.19 -8.98 -10.92
N CYS A 275 -0.89 -7.87 -11.21
CA CYS A 275 -0.52 -6.54 -10.73
C CYS A 275 -0.61 -6.46 -9.20
N LEU A 276 -1.74 -6.85 -8.63
CA LEU A 276 -1.93 -6.80 -7.17
C LEU A 276 -0.97 -7.73 -6.43
N ARG A 277 -0.63 -8.91 -6.97
CA ARG A 277 0.42 -9.78 -6.41
C ARG A 277 1.80 -9.12 -6.38
N ASN A 278 2.14 -8.41 -7.46
CA ASN A 278 3.37 -7.62 -7.52
C ASN A 278 3.34 -6.49 -6.49
N ALA A 279 2.21 -5.76 -6.40
CA ALA A 279 2.03 -4.68 -5.41
C ALA A 279 2.15 -5.20 -3.97
N CYS A 280 1.43 -6.26 -3.62
CA CYS A 280 1.49 -6.94 -2.32
C CYS A 280 2.91 -7.33 -1.93
N SER A 281 3.71 -7.81 -2.89
CA SER A 281 5.10 -8.16 -2.62
C SER A 281 5.98 -6.95 -2.29
N GLN A 282 5.66 -5.74 -2.77
CA GLN A 282 6.41 -4.52 -2.49
C GLN A 282 6.27 -4.04 -1.04
N PHE A 283 5.17 -4.39 -0.36
CA PHE A 283 4.96 -3.99 1.03
C PHE A 283 5.73 -4.86 2.04
N TYR A 284 6.25 -6.01 1.61
CA TYR A 284 7.00 -6.89 2.51
C TYR A 284 8.33 -6.23 2.93
N TYR A 285 8.45 -5.98 4.23
CA TYR A 285 9.54 -5.22 4.83
C TYR A 285 10.28 -6.06 5.86
N LYS A 286 11.60 -6.09 5.72
CA LYS A 286 12.55 -6.87 6.51
C LYS A 286 13.76 -5.99 6.82
N PRO A 287 13.67 -5.05 7.77
CA PRO A 287 14.77 -4.16 8.12
C PRO A 287 15.97 -4.92 8.69
N VAL A 288 15.72 -6.04 9.38
CA VAL A 288 16.76 -6.91 9.97
C VAL A 288 16.35 -8.38 9.84
N SER A 289 17.28 -9.31 10.02
CA SER A 289 17.08 -10.75 9.72
C SER A 289 15.82 -11.38 10.35
N ASN A 290 15.46 -10.98 11.57
CA ASN A 290 14.42 -11.61 12.39
C ASN A 290 13.24 -10.66 12.73
N ARG A 291 13.06 -9.59 11.95
CA ARG A 291 11.90 -8.71 12.06
C ARG A 291 11.29 -8.55 10.68
N HIS A 292 10.03 -8.94 10.56
CA HIS A 292 9.31 -8.96 9.30
C HIS A 292 7.97 -8.25 9.48
N TYR A 293 7.62 -7.43 8.50
CA TYR A 293 6.46 -6.56 8.55
C TYR A 293 5.82 -6.43 7.17
N ILE A 294 4.62 -5.86 7.16
CA ILE A 294 3.99 -5.27 5.97
C ILE A 294 3.93 -3.75 6.19
N LEU A 295 4.57 -2.99 5.31
CA LEU A 295 4.40 -1.53 5.28
C LEU A 295 2.96 -1.23 4.90
N ALA A 296 2.34 -0.25 5.56
CA ALA A 296 0.96 0.11 5.28
C ALA A 296 0.78 0.68 3.87
N GLY A 297 1.83 1.24 3.26
CA GLY A 297 1.81 1.67 1.88
C GLY A 297 2.99 2.57 1.52
N PHE A 298 2.93 3.12 0.31
CA PHE A 298 3.93 4.02 -0.20
C PHE A 298 3.32 5.33 -0.72
N PRO A 299 4.08 6.44 -0.70
CA PRO A 299 5.51 6.50 -0.37
C PRO A 299 5.85 6.86 1.09
N TRP A 300 4.88 7.13 1.96
CA TRP A 300 5.15 7.73 3.29
C TRP A 300 4.74 6.88 4.50
N TYR A 301 4.19 5.68 4.32
CA TYR A 301 3.72 4.89 5.45
C TYR A 301 4.79 3.96 6.04
N GLY A 302 4.85 3.93 7.37
CA GLY A 302 5.57 2.93 8.14
C GLY A 302 4.74 1.66 8.37
N VAL A 303 5.06 0.96 9.46
CA VAL A 303 4.34 -0.24 9.90
C VAL A 303 3.22 0.16 10.86
N ARG A 304 1.97 0.00 10.42
CA ARG A 304 0.76 0.22 11.25
C ARG A 304 0.10 -1.12 11.53
N ALA A 305 -0.09 -1.46 12.81
CA ALA A 305 -0.51 -2.78 13.25
C ALA A 305 -1.84 -3.23 12.63
N ARG A 306 -2.83 -2.33 12.58
CA ARG A 306 -4.14 -2.58 11.98
C ARG A 306 -4.00 -2.91 10.49
N ASP A 307 -3.35 -2.03 9.75
CA ASP A 307 -3.14 -2.20 8.30
C ASP A 307 -2.37 -3.49 7.99
N GLU A 308 -1.35 -3.81 8.80
CA GLU A 308 -0.57 -5.04 8.67
C GLU A 308 -1.48 -6.26 8.86
N MET A 309 -2.26 -6.33 9.94
CA MET A 309 -3.12 -7.50 10.20
C MET A 309 -4.22 -7.66 9.14
N VAL A 310 -4.81 -6.56 8.66
CA VAL A 310 -5.80 -6.62 7.58
C VAL A 310 -5.17 -7.04 6.25
N ALA A 311 -4.00 -6.49 5.91
CA ALA A 311 -3.34 -6.77 4.64
C ALA A 311 -2.59 -8.12 4.62
N LEU A 312 -2.22 -8.68 5.78
CA LEU A 312 -1.34 -9.83 5.89
C LEU A 312 -1.83 -11.04 5.07
N PRO A 313 -3.11 -11.46 5.12
CA PRO A 313 -3.58 -12.57 4.28
C PRO A 313 -3.38 -12.30 2.78
N GLY A 314 -3.75 -11.11 2.30
CA GLY A 314 -3.56 -10.72 0.90
C GLY A 314 -2.10 -10.68 0.49
N CYS A 315 -1.23 -10.13 1.36
CA CYS A 315 0.20 -9.98 1.13
C CYS A 315 1.06 -11.24 1.36
N SER A 316 0.43 -12.34 1.80
CA SER A 316 1.08 -13.63 2.02
C SER A 316 0.35 -14.73 1.26
N ILE A 317 -0.64 -15.38 1.87
CA ILE A 317 -1.32 -16.57 1.37
C ILE A 317 -1.96 -16.35 -0.01
N TYR A 318 -2.69 -15.25 -0.24
CA TYR A 318 -3.34 -14.99 -1.53
C TYR A 318 -2.37 -14.48 -2.62
N SER A 319 -1.16 -14.09 -2.21
CA SER A 319 -0.06 -13.68 -3.10
C SER A 319 0.98 -14.78 -3.38
N ASP A 320 0.69 -16.03 -2.99
CA ASP A 320 1.56 -17.21 -3.11
C ASP A 320 2.85 -17.13 -2.26
N HIS A 321 2.79 -16.52 -1.08
CA HIS A 321 3.90 -16.37 -0.13
C HIS A 321 3.51 -16.73 1.31
N PRO A 322 3.05 -17.96 1.59
CA PRO A 322 2.58 -18.37 2.91
C PRO A 322 3.66 -18.29 4.01
N GLU A 323 4.93 -18.45 3.65
CA GLU A 323 6.06 -18.28 4.58
C GLU A 323 6.10 -16.88 5.20
N ARG A 324 5.63 -15.86 4.48
CA ARG A 324 5.58 -14.49 4.98
C ARG A 324 4.55 -14.33 6.09
N PHE A 325 3.47 -15.11 6.06
CA PHE A 325 2.44 -15.07 7.10
C PHE A 325 3.06 -15.38 8.46
N HIS A 326 3.74 -16.52 8.57
CA HIS A 326 4.41 -16.92 9.80
C HIS A 326 5.47 -15.91 10.26
N ASN A 327 6.30 -15.41 9.34
CA ASN A 327 7.37 -14.48 9.67
C ASN A 327 6.84 -13.14 10.23
N VAL A 328 5.82 -12.57 9.61
CA VAL A 328 5.19 -11.32 10.06
C VAL A 328 4.39 -11.55 11.33
N MET A 329 3.52 -12.56 11.36
CA MET A 329 2.71 -12.88 12.54
C MET A 329 3.56 -13.23 13.77
N SER A 330 4.71 -13.89 13.60
CA SER A 330 5.64 -14.13 14.72
C SER A 330 6.22 -12.84 15.29
N THR A 331 6.51 -11.87 14.42
CA THR A 331 6.97 -10.53 14.84
C THR A 331 5.86 -9.81 15.61
N PHE A 332 4.62 -9.86 15.11
CA PHE A 332 3.44 -9.32 15.76
C PHE A 332 3.16 -9.98 17.13
N ILE A 333 3.09 -11.31 17.19
CA ILE A 333 2.86 -12.08 18.43
C ILE A 333 3.85 -11.65 19.52
N ARG A 334 5.14 -11.51 19.18
CA ARG A 334 6.15 -11.04 20.15
C ARG A 334 5.80 -9.65 20.69
N SER A 335 5.46 -8.70 19.80
CA SER A 335 5.08 -7.34 20.19
C SER A 335 3.81 -7.31 21.05
N SER A 336 2.77 -8.04 20.65
CA SER A 336 1.50 -8.13 21.37
C SER A 336 1.65 -8.77 22.75
N ILE A 337 2.39 -9.88 22.85
CA ILE A 337 2.63 -10.54 24.15
C ILE A 337 3.42 -9.65 25.10
N ASN A 338 4.43 -8.92 24.59
CA ASN A 338 5.18 -7.97 25.39
C ASN A 338 4.27 -6.84 25.90
N PHE A 339 3.38 -6.32 25.04
CA PHE A 339 2.38 -5.34 25.43
C PHE A 339 1.41 -5.87 26.50
N ILE A 340 0.86 -7.07 26.32
CA ILE A 340 -0.04 -7.73 27.29
C ILE A 340 0.65 -7.93 28.65
N LYS A 341 1.97 -8.19 28.64
CA LYS A 341 2.81 -8.33 29.84
C LYS A 341 3.33 -6.99 30.38
N GLN A 342 2.96 -5.86 29.77
CA GLN A 342 3.42 -4.51 30.12
C GLN A 342 4.95 -4.36 30.11
N ILE A 343 5.64 -5.11 29.24
CA ILE A 343 7.07 -5.01 29.04
C ILE A 343 7.33 -3.81 28.12
N ALA A 344 8.02 -2.79 28.63
CA ALA A 344 8.41 -1.63 27.84
C ALA A 344 9.54 -1.98 26.86
N LEU A 345 9.22 -1.99 25.57
CA LEU A 345 10.19 -2.08 24.47
C LEU A 345 9.83 -1.03 23.41
N PRO A 346 10.80 -0.53 22.63
CA PRO A 346 10.51 0.22 21.42
C PRO A 346 9.57 -0.62 20.54
N LEU A 347 8.38 -0.09 20.28
CA LEU A 347 7.46 -0.69 19.32
C LEU A 347 7.86 -0.20 17.94
N ASP A 348 8.38 -1.09 17.09
CA ASP A 348 8.63 -0.82 15.66
C ASP A 348 7.33 -0.77 14.84
N MET A 349 6.17 -0.71 15.50
CA MET A 349 4.85 -0.82 14.90
C MET A 349 3.88 0.09 15.65
N GLU A 350 3.26 1.00 14.91
CA GLU A 350 2.27 1.93 15.42
C GLU A 350 0.93 1.21 15.65
N GLY A 351 0.16 1.68 16.65
CA GLY A 351 -1.20 1.20 16.87
C GLY A 351 -1.33 -0.22 17.45
N VAL A 352 -0.25 -0.88 17.91
CA VAL A 352 -0.32 -2.23 18.54
C VAL A 352 -1.31 -2.28 19.72
N ARG A 353 -1.58 -1.13 20.34
CA ARG A 353 -2.45 -0.97 21.51
C ARG A 353 -3.90 -0.65 21.16
N ASP A 354 -4.20 -0.56 19.87
CA ASP A 354 -5.53 -0.17 19.44
C ASP A 354 -6.54 -1.30 19.73
N PRO A 355 -7.79 -0.97 20.08
CA PRO A 355 -8.81 -1.92 20.54
C PRO A 355 -9.05 -3.11 19.62
N ASP A 356 -9.02 -2.89 18.31
CA ASP A 356 -9.42 -3.85 17.29
C ASP A 356 -8.26 -4.68 16.71
N VAL A 357 -7.01 -4.30 16.98
CA VAL A 357 -5.82 -4.91 16.36
C VAL A 357 -5.67 -6.39 16.71
N GLY A 358 -5.93 -6.77 17.97
CA GLY A 358 -5.96 -8.18 18.37
C GLY A 358 -7.04 -8.97 17.65
N LEU A 359 -8.20 -8.36 17.40
CA LEU A 359 -9.32 -8.98 16.69
C LEU A 359 -9.02 -9.15 15.19
N TRP A 360 -8.38 -8.17 14.56
CA TRP A 360 -7.89 -8.30 13.18
C TRP A 360 -6.82 -9.39 13.04
N ALA A 361 -5.93 -9.55 14.03
CA ALA A 361 -4.98 -10.65 14.05
C ALA A 361 -5.68 -12.02 14.13
N ILE A 362 -6.74 -12.15 14.94
CA ILE A 362 -7.56 -13.37 14.98
C ILE A 362 -8.23 -13.62 13.62
N ARG A 363 -8.76 -12.57 12.96
CA ARG A 363 -9.33 -12.70 11.61
C ARG A 363 -8.29 -13.15 10.58
N ALA A 364 -7.08 -12.61 10.63
CA ALA A 364 -5.98 -13.02 9.76
C ALA A 364 -5.59 -14.49 9.99
N ILE A 365 -5.53 -14.93 11.25
CA ILE A 365 -5.30 -16.34 11.62
C ILE A 365 -6.42 -17.25 11.13
N GLN A 366 -7.68 -16.83 11.27
CA GLN A 366 -8.84 -17.57 10.77
C GLN A 366 -8.74 -17.79 9.25
N LEU A 367 -8.36 -16.75 8.50
CA LEU A 367 -8.11 -16.86 7.06
C LEU A 367 -6.93 -17.77 6.73
N PHE A 368 -5.83 -17.71 7.51
CA PHE A 368 -4.68 -18.57 7.31
C PHE A 368 -4.99 -20.05 7.55
N LEU A 369 -5.64 -20.38 8.67
CA LEU A 369 -5.98 -21.76 9.03
C LEU A 369 -7.06 -22.36 8.11
N ALA A 370 -7.84 -21.52 7.42
CA ALA A 370 -8.72 -21.97 6.35
C ALA A 370 -7.95 -22.59 5.17
N GLU A 371 -6.77 -22.04 4.87
CA GLU A 371 -5.92 -22.47 3.75
C GLU A 371 -4.88 -23.52 4.18
N TYR A 372 -4.38 -23.43 5.42
CA TYR A 372 -3.32 -24.26 5.97
C TYR A 372 -3.76 -24.88 7.32
N PRO A 373 -4.65 -25.89 7.30
CA PRO A 373 -5.29 -26.41 8.50
C PRO A 373 -4.42 -27.37 9.33
N ASP A 374 -3.12 -27.48 9.06
CA ASP A 374 -2.22 -28.44 9.72
C ASP A 374 -2.26 -28.31 11.25
N ASP A 375 -2.26 -29.45 11.96
CA ASP A 375 -2.42 -29.50 13.43
C ASP A 375 -1.38 -28.67 14.18
N SER A 376 -0.15 -28.58 13.68
CA SER A 376 0.92 -27.77 14.27
C SER A 376 0.61 -26.27 14.17
N HIS A 377 0.18 -25.79 13.00
CA HIS A 377 -0.24 -24.40 12.80
C HIS A 377 -1.46 -24.08 13.65
N ARG A 378 -2.45 -24.97 13.65
CA ARG A 378 -3.67 -24.83 14.43
C ARG A 378 -3.36 -24.71 15.92
N SER A 379 -2.58 -25.63 16.48
CA SER A 379 -2.20 -25.61 17.89
C SER A 379 -1.44 -24.32 18.27
N PHE A 380 -0.43 -23.95 17.49
CA PHE A 380 0.37 -22.75 17.72
C PHE A 380 -0.46 -21.47 17.72
N TYR A 381 -1.32 -21.29 16.70
CA TYR A 381 -2.10 -20.08 16.58
C TYR A 381 -3.27 -20.02 17.56
N LEU A 382 -3.90 -21.15 17.90
CA LEU A 382 -4.97 -21.18 18.89
C LEU A 382 -4.49 -20.90 20.32
N ASP A 383 -3.25 -21.23 20.66
CA ASP A 383 -2.62 -20.75 21.91
C ASP A 383 -2.56 -19.22 21.95
N PHE A 384 -2.12 -18.58 20.86
CA PHE A 384 -2.09 -17.13 20.78
C PHE A 384 -3.49 -16.50 20.78
N VAL A 385 -4.45 -17.05 20.03
CA VAL A 385 -5.85 -16.59 20.03
C VAL A 385 -6.44 -16.63 21.44
N GLY A 386 -6.22 -17.71 22.19
CA GLY A 386 -6.65 -17.82 23.59
C GLY A 386 -6.09 -16.70 24.45
N ARG A 387 -4.80 -16.39 24.32
CA ARG A 387 -4.16 -15.29 25.09
C ARG A 387 -4.72 -13.91 24.78
N ILE A 388 -5.14 -13.66 23.53
CA ILE A 388 -5.79 -12.40 23.14
C ILE A 388 -7.21 -12.33 23.73
N ILE A 389 -7.96 -13.43 23.69
CA ILE A 389 -9.29 -13.54 24.33
C ILE A 389 -9.18 -13.28 25.83
N ASP A 390 -8.26 -13.97 26.51
CA ASP A 390 -8.00 -13.80 27.94
C ASP A 390 -7.59 -12.35 28.27
N TYR A 391 -6.83 -11.70 27.39
CA TYR A 391 -6.45 -10.31 27.57
C TYR A 391 -7.66 -9.37 27.59
N TYR A 392 -8.60 -9.52 26.64
CA TYR A 392 -9.82 -8.72 26.63
C TYR A 392 -10.74 -9.01 27.82
N LEU A 393 -10.79 -10.27 28.28
CA LEU A 393 -11.58 -10.66 29.47
C LEU A 393 -10.97 -10.17 30.78
N SER A 394 -9.64 -10.09 30.85
CA SER A 394 -8.92 -9.72 32.07
C SER A 394 -9.08 -8.25 32.47
N ASP A 395 -9.80 -7.46 31.68
CA ASP A 395 -10.01 -6.03 31.92
C ASP A 395 -8.69 -5.24 32.01
N ARG A 396 -7.66 -5.68 31.27
CA ARG A 396 -6.33 -5.03 31.22
C ARG A 396 -6.12 -4.13 30.01
N HIS A 397 -7.04 -4.13 29.05
CA HIS A 397 -6.96 -3.22 27.91
C HIS A 397 -7.12 -1.77 28.38
N PRO A 398 -6.31 -0.79 27.93
CA PRO A 398 -6.37 0.56 28.45
C PRO A 398 -7.73 1.25 28.30
N ILE A 399 -8.44 0.94 27.20
CA ILE A 399 -9.67 1.63 26.80
C ILE A 399 -10.81 0.70 26.38
N LEU A 400 -10.65 -0.62 26.48
CA LEU A 400 -11.67 -1.57 26.01
C LEU A 400 -12.07 -2.49 27.16
N ARG A 401 -13.37 -2.59 27.40
CA ARG A 401 -13.95 -3.31 28.54
C ARG A 401 -14.99 -4.29 28.04
N ILE A 402 -15.09 -5.47 28.65
CA ILE A 402 -16.24 -6.35 28.42
C ILE A 402 -17.37 -5.97 29.37
N GLU A 403 -18.55 -5.74 28.82
CA GLU A 403 -19.75 -5.41 29.60
C GLU A 403 -20.52 -6.67 30.01
N PRO A 404 -21.41 -6.61 31.00
CA PRO A 404 -22.17 -7.78 31.48
C PRO A 404 -22.96 -8.51 30.37
N ASN A 405 -23.37 -7.78 29.34
CA ASN A 405 -24.05 -8.33 28.16
C ASN A 405 -23.12 -9.04 27.16
N GLY A 406 -21.82 -9.11 27.44
CA GLY A 406 -20.80 -9.75 26.61
C GLY A 406 -20.21 -8.88 25.50
N LEU A 407 -20.73 -7.68 25.28
CA LEU A 407 -20.22 -6.74 24.29
C LEU A 407 -18.96 -6.02 24.81
N LEU A 408 -18.05 -5.68 23.89
CA LEU A 408 -16.91 -4.81 24.15
C LEU A 408 -17.34 -3.34 24.05
N TYR A 409 -16.94 -2.55 25.04
CA TYR A 409 -17.19 -1.13 25.16
C TYR A 409 -15.88 -0.35 25.17
N ALA A 410 -15.72 0.57 24.21
CA ALA A 410 -14.58 1.48 24.12
C ALA A 410 -14.83 2.72 25.00
N GLU A 411 -14.04 2.87 26.05
CA GLU A 411 -14.10 3.98 26.99
C GLU A 411 -13.49 5.27 26.41
N GLY A 412 -13.85 6.40 27.02
CA GLY A 412 -13.33 7.72 26.67
C GLY A 412 -14.26 8.58 25.81
N SER A 413 -13.71 9.64 25.23
CA SER A 413 -14.44 10.59 24.38
C SER A 413 -14.44 10.22 22.90
N GLY A 414 -13.71 9.17 22.51
CA GLY A 414 -13.37 8.93 21.09
C GLY A 414 -12.25 9.85 20.58
N THR A 415 -11.57 10.58 21.48
CA THR A 415 -10.36 11.38 21.18
C THR A 415 -9.27 11.08 22.22
N PRO A 416 -8.03 10.68 21.81
CA PRO A 416 -7.62 10.40 20.43
C PRO A 416 -8.46 9.28 19.79
N PRO A 417 -8.54 9.21 18.46
CA PRO A 417 -9.33 8.19 17.79
C PRO A 417 -8.83 6.78 18.12
N VAL A 418 -9.77 5.83 18.19
CA VAL A 418 -9.51 4.47 18.67
C VAL A 418 -9.91 3.39 17.65
N THR A 419 -10.25 3.80 16.43
CA THR A 419 -10.72 2.91 15.35
C THR A 419 -9.97 3.22 14.07
N TRP A 420 -10.20 2.44 13.01
CA TRP A 420 -9.62 2.72 11.70
C TRP A 420 -10.03 4.08 11.11
N MET A 421 -11.13 4.69 11.56
CA MET A 421 -11.50 6.06 11.21
C MET A 421 -10.77 7.06 12.12
N ASP A 422 -9.48 7.28 11.85
CA ASP A 422 -8.51 7.91 12.75
C ASP A 422 -8.01 9.33 12.36
N SER A 423 -8.70 10.02 11.44
CA SER A 423 -8.33 11.38 11.04
C SER A 423 -8.50 12.37 12.18
N THR A 424 -7.60 13.35 12.28
CA THR A 424 -7.64 14.36 13.36
C THR A 424 -7.46 15.78 12.83
N ILE A 425 -8.17 16.73 13.45
CA ILE A 425 -8.03 18.16 13.22
C ILE A 425 -7.71 18.81 14.57
N ALA A 426 -6.59 19.52 14.66
CA ALA A 426 -6.11 20.16 15.90
C ALA A 426 -6.09 19.20 17.12
N GLY A 427 -5.75 17.92 16.89
CA GLY A 427 -5.69 16.88 17.93
C GLY A 427 -7.05 16.30 18.35
N GLN A 428 -8.15 16.72 17.72
CA GLN A 428 -9.49 16.15 17.93
C GLN A 428 -9.83 15.16 16.82
N ALA A 429 -10.49 14.05 17.16
CA ALA A 429 -10.96 13.11 16.15
C ALA A 429 -12.08 13.75 15.30
N VAL A 430 -11.98 13.61 13.98
CA VAL A 430 -13.05 14.05 13.06
C VAL A 430 -14.29 13.17 13.23
N VAL A 431 -14.09 11.87 13.42
CA VAL A 431 -15.15 10.89 13.70
C VAL A 431 -14.88 10.26 15.07
N PRO A 432 -15.36 10.86 16.18
CA PRO A 432 -15.02 10.44 17.55
C PRO A 432 -15.80 9.19 17.99
N ARG A 433 -15.56 8.06 17.34
CA ARG A 433 -16.25 6.79 17.59
C ARG A 433 -15.87 6.25 18.98
N ARG A 434 -16.87 5.87 19.78
CA ARG A 434 -16.71 5.34 21.16
C ARG A 434 -17.86 4.43 21.57
N GLY A 435 -17.73 3.80 22.73
CA GLY A 435 -18.76 2.92 23.29
C GLY A 435 -18.81 1.56 22.60
N TYR A 436 -20.01 1.03 22.36
CA TYR A 436 -20.20 -0.18 21.59
C TYR A 436 -20.00 0.13 20.10
N LEU A 437 -18.90 -0.33 19.52
CA LEU A 437 -18.57 -0.18 18.11
C LEU A 437 -19.02 -1.43 17.34
N VAL A 438 -19.70 -1.26 16.21
CA VAL A 438 -20.38 -2.36 15.49
C VAL A 438 -19.41 -3.41 14.93
N GLU A 439 -18.32 -2.97 14.31
CA GLU A 439 -17.30 -3.82 13.69
C GLU A 439 -16.44 -4.51 14.75
N VAL A 440 -16.09 -3.82 15.83
CA VAL A 440 -15.32 -4.40 16.96
C VAL A 440 -16.12 -5.53 17.61
N ASN A 441 -17.41 -5.32 17.86
CA ASN A 441 -18.26 -6.34 18.44
C ASN A 441 -18.59 -7.48 17.47
N GLY A 442 -18.68 -7.20 16.16
CA GLY A 442 -18.78 -8.23 15.13
C GLY A 442 -17.54 -9.12 15.10
N LEU A 443 -16.36 -8.50 15.07
CA LEU A 443 -15.07 -9.19 15.11
C LEU A 443 -14.89 -9.99 16.40
N TRP A 444 -15.34 -9.46 17.54
CA TRP A 444 -15.30 -10.14 18.84
C TRP A 444 -16.16 -11.39 18.88
N TYR A 445 -17.43 -11.27 18.45
CA TYR A 445 -18.31 -12.44 18.33
C TYR A 445 -17.69 -13.50 17.41
N ASN A 446 -17.15 -13.07 16.26
CA ASN A 446 -16.48 -13.98 15.34
C ASN A 446 -15.25 -14.64 15.95
N ALA A 447 -14.43 -13.91 16.70
CA ALA A 447 -13.25 -14.44 17.38
C ALA A 447 -13.62 -15.54 18.40
N LEU A 448 -14.63 -15.30 19.23
CA LEU A 448 -15.11 -16.27 20.22
C LEU A 448 -15.69 -17.53 19.56
N CYS A 449 -16.54 -17.36 18.54
CA CYS A 449 -17.12 -18.50 17.82
C CYS A 449 -16.07 -19.30 17.05
N PHE A 450 -15.12 -18.62 16.40
CA PHE A 450 -13.98 -19.26 15.76
C PHE A 450 -13.14 -20.06 16.75
N TYR A 451 -12.85 -19.48 17.92
CA TYR A 451 -12.09 -20.18 18.95
C TYR A 451 -12.84 -21.41 19.51
N ARG A 452 -14.17 -21.31 19.67
CA ARG A 452 -15.03 -22.44 20.05
C ARG A 452 -14.99 -23.57 19.03
N GLU A 453 -15.23 -23.25 17.76
CA GLU A 453 -15.20 -24.24 16.68
C GLU A 453 -13.80 -24.90 16.58
N ALA A 454 -12.75 -24.09 16.67
CA ALA A 454 -11.38 -24.55 16.55
C ALA A 454 -10.84 -25.28 17.80
N ARG A 455 -11.50 -25.22 18.96
CA ARG A 455 -11.16 -26.06 20.14
C ARG A 455 -12.02 -27.33 20.23
N GLY A 456 -13.18 -27.32 19.59
CA GLY A 456 -14.24 -28.32 19.78
C GLY A 456 -15.07 -28.01 21.03
N GLU A 457 -16.37 -28.31 20.99
CA GLU A 457 -17.30 -27.90 22.05
C GLU A 457 -16.96 -28.48 23.43
N GLU A 458 -16.51 -29.73 23.48
CA GLU A 458 -16.15 -30.42 24.75
C GLU A 458 -14.97 -29.76 25.48
N ASN A 459 -14.08 -29.09 24.76
CA ASN A 459 -12.88 -28.45 25.31
C ASN A 459 -13.03 -26.93 25.45
N PHE A 460 -14.20 -26.38 25.16
CA PHE A 460 -14.43 -24.94 25.20
C PHE A 460 -14.82 -24.48 26.62
N PRO A 461 -14.17 -23.45 27.18
CA PRO A 461 -14.50 -22.96 28.52
C PRO A 461 -15.96 -22.50 28.64
N GLU A 462 -16.67 -22.97 29.68
CA GLU A 462 -18.07 -22.62 29.95
C GLU A 462 -18.28 -21.11 30.14
N GLU A 463 -17.31 -20.42 30.75
CA GLU A 463 -17.32 -18.96 30.88
C GLU A 463 -17.40 -18.25 29.51
N LEU A 464 -16.61 -18.70 28.53
CA LEU A 464 -16.63 -18.15 27.17
C LEU A 464 -17.93 -18.51 26.45
N ALA A 465 -18.48 -19.70 26.68
CA ALA A 465 -19.77 -20.09 26.13
C ALA A 465 -20.87 -19.13 26.63
N GLY A 466 -20.89 -18.84 27.92
CA GLY A 466 -21.81 -17.87 28.51
C GLY A 466 -21.63 -16.45 27.96
N VAL A 467 -20.41 -16.02 27.62
CA VAL A 467 -20.19 -14.73 26.93
C VAL A 467 -20.84 -14.72 25.55
N ILE A 468 -20.65 -15.76 24.74
CA ILE A 468 -21.26 -15.87 23.40
C ILE A 468 -22.79 -15.82 23.48
N GLU A 469 -23.38 -16.54 24.44
CA GLU A 469 -24.84 -16.62 24.64
C GLU A 469 -25.47 -15.27 25.00
N ARG A 470 -24.77 -14.44 25.79
CA ARG A 470 -25.23 -13.08 26.12
C ARG A 470 -25.00 -12.10 24.97
N LEU A 471 -23.84 -12.20 24.32
CA LEU A 471 -23.40 -11.28 23.27
C LEU A 471 -24.34 -11.33 22.06
N GLY A 472 -24.72 -12.52 21.59
CA GLY A 472 -25.55 -12.68 20.39
C GLY A 472 -26.83 -11.83 20.38
N PRO A 473 -27.75 -12.03 21.36
CA PRO A 473 -28.95 -11.20 21.50
C PRO A 473 -28.63 -9.72 21.80
N ALA A 474 -27.59 -9.45 22.60
CA ALA A 474 -27.21 -8.08 22.96
C ALA A 474 -26.73 -7.28 21.74
N PHE A 475 -25.99 -7.91 20.80
CA PHE A 475 -25.55 -7.28 19.57
C PHE A 475 -26.75 -6.79 18.76
N GLU A 476 -27.74 -7.67 18.58
CA GLU A 476 -28.93 -7.34 17.81
C GLU A 476 -29.72 -6.19 18.47
N GLN A 477 -29.95 -6.25 19.78
CA GLN A 477 -30.66 -5.23 20.54
C GLN A 477 -29.94 -3.87 20.55
N THR A 478 -28.60 -3.89 20.51
CA THR A 478 -27.78 -2.68 20.55
C THR A 478 -27.72 -2.00 19.20
N PHE A 479 -27.41 -2.75 18.14
CA PHE A 479 -27.04 -2.17 16.85
C PHE A 479 -28.18 -2.09 15.84
N VAL A 480 -29.17 -2.99 15.86
CA VAL A 480 -30.22 -2.96 14.82
C VAL A 480 -31.12 -1.74 15.02
N ASN A 481 -31.22 -0.92 13.99
CA ASN A 481 -32.11 0.24 13.99
C ASN A 481 -33.46 -0.08 13.31
N PRO A 482 -34.49 0.76 13.52
CA PRO A 482 -35.82 0.56 12.92
C PRO A 482 -35.88 0.61 11.39
N TYR A 483 -34.80 1.07 10.72
CA TYR A 483 -34.74 1.28 9.28
C TYR A 483 -34.06 0.11 8.54
N GLY A 484 -33.68 -0.96 9.24
CA GLY A 484 -33.14 -2.18 8.63
C GLY A 484 -31.63 -2.16 8.39
N TYR A 485 -30.89 -1.24 9.02
CA TYR A 485 -29.43 -1.26 9.07
C TYR A 485 -28.91 -1.17 10.52
N LEU A 486 -27.60 -1.07 10.70
CA LEU A 486 -26.97 -1.02 12.02
C LEU A 486 -26.53 0.40 12.38
N TYR A 487 -26.72 0.79 13.64
CA TYR A 487 -26.04 1.96 14.20
C TYR A 487 -24.52 1.74 14.11
N ASP A 488 -23.76 2.79 13.79
CA ASP A 488 -22.30 2.71 13.69
C ASP A 488 -21.67 2.47 15.07
N TYR A 489 -22.14 3.22 16.08
CA TYR A 489 -21.80 2.99 17.47
C TYR A 489 -22.93 3.43 18.42
N VAL A 490 -22.89 2.89 19.64
CA VAL A 490 -23.88 3.15 20.71
C VAL A 490 -23.18 3.41 22.03
N THR A 491 -23.62 4.41 22.79
CA THR A 491 -23.06 4.73 24.11
C THR A 491 -24.02 4.36 25.25
N LYS A 492 -23.51 4.19 26.46
CA LYS A 492 -24.32 3.87 27.65
C LYS A 492 -25.29 5.00 28.01
N GLU A 493 -24.95 6.24 27.66
CA GLU A 493 -25.81 7.41 27.84
C GLU A 493 -27.01 7.43 26.88
N GLY A 494 -27.09 6.47 25.95
CA GLY A 494 -28.22 6.31 25.03
C GLY A 494 -28.02 6.96 23.66
N TYR A 495 -26.84 7.54 23.37
CA TYR A 495 -26.52 8.00 22.02
C TYR A 495 -26.40 6.81 21.07
N ARG A 496 -26.95 6.95 19.87
CA ARG A 496 -26.96 5.93 18.81
C ARG A 496 -26.63 6.62 17.49
N GLU A 497 -25.46 6.33 16.93
CA GLU A 497 -25.03 6.92 15.67
C GLU A 497 -25.83 6.37 14.50
N ARG A 498 -26.58 7.24 13.82
CA ARG A 498 -27.50 6.86 12.74
C ARG A 498 -26.91 7.02 11.36
N ALA A 499 -25.78 7.71 11.23
CA ALA A 499 -25.05 7.84 9.98
C ALA A 499 -24.84 6.46 9.35
N VAL A 500 -25.15 6.33 8.06
CA VAL A 500 -24.95 5.08 7.33
C VAL A 500 -23.47 4.99 6.98
N ARG A 501 -22.75 4.12 7.69
CA ARG A 501 -21.30 3.90 7.57
C ARG A 501 -20.98 2.44 7.22
N PRO A 502 -19.79 2.16 6.65
CA PRO A 502 -19.46 0.82 6.18
C PRO A 502 -19.13 -0.17 7.29
N ASP A 503 -18.97 0.23 8.55
CA ASP A 503 -18.55 -0.67 9.64
C ASP A 503 -19.52 -1.85 9.85
N MET A 504 -20.81 -1.65 9.56
CA MET A 504 -21.81 -2.71 9.55
C MET A 504 -21.51 -3.81 8.51
N LEU A 505 -20.84 -3.46 7.41
CA LEU A 505 -20.41 -4.41 6.37
C LEU A 505 -19.40 -5.40 6.96
N ILE A 506 -18.45 -4.92 7.76
CA ILE A 506 -17.45 -5.76 8.41
C ILE A 506 -18.17 -6.81 9.25
N ALA A 507 -19.12 -6.41 10.10
CA ALA A 507 -19.85 -7.33 10.98
C ALA A 507 -20.63 -8.43 10.21
N ILE A 508 -21.27 -8.11 9.08
CA ILE A 508 -22.02 -9.11 8.31
C ILE A 508 -21.14 -9.97 7.38
N SER A 509 -19.94 -9.49 7.04
CA SER A 509 -18.96 -10.21 6.21
C SER A 509 -18.31 -11.40 6.93
N LEU A 510 -18.27 -11.36 8.26
CA LEU A 510 -17.60 -12.37 9.07
C LEU A 510 -18.30 -13.73 8.99
N PRO A 511 -17.57 -14.85 9.04
CA PRO A 511 -18.16 -16.19 9.09
C PRO A 511 -19.26 -16.33 10.14
N PHE A 512 -18.94 -15.99 11.40
CA PHE A 512 -19.90 -15.98 12.49
C PHE A 512 -20.42 -14.55 12.67
N CYS A 513 -21.72 -14.37 12.43
CA CYS A 513 -22.41 -13.10 12.61
C CYS A 513 -23.63 -13.32 13.50
N PRO A 514 -23.85 -12.49 14.53
CA PRO A 514 -24.95 -12.68 15.48
C PRO A 514 -26.33 -12.32 14.89
N LEU A 515 -26.37 -11.77 13.68
CA LEU A 515 -27.62 -11.41 12.99
C LEU A 515 -28.16 -12.57 12.15
N SER A 516 -29.48 -12.67 12.06
CA SER A 516 -30.13 -13.59 11.11
C SER A 516 -29.79 -13.25 9.66
N ARG A 517 -29.83 -14.26 8.76
CA ARG A 517 -29.59 -14.04 7.32
C ARG A 517 -30.51 -12.97 6.71
N ALA A 518 -31.75 -12.87 7.18
CA ALA A 518 -32.70 -11.86 6.71
C ALA A 518 -32.21 -10.43 7.03
N LYS A 519 -31.70 -10.21 8.25
CA LYS A 519 -31.13 -8.91 8.66
C LYS A 519 -29.83 -8.61 7.94
N GLN A 520 -28.94 -9.61 7.80
CA GLN A 520 -27.71 -9.46 7.01
C GLN A 520 -28.02 -9.00 5.57
N ARG A 521 -29.07 -9.55 4.94
CA ARG A 521 -29.53 -9.13 3.60
C ARG A 521 -30.03 -7.69 3.57
N GLN A 522 -30.77 -7.24 4.59
CA GLN A 522 -31.22 -5.85 4.69
C GLN A 522 -30.03 -4.88 4.79
N VAL A 523 -29.08 -5.18 5.68
CA VAL A 523 -27.84 -4.41 5.86
C VAL A 523 -27.06 -4.35 4.54
N LEU A 524 -26.84 -5.49 3.88
CA LEU A 524 -26.15 -5.55 2.59
C LEU A 524 -26.86 -4.71 1.52
N GLY A 525 -28.19 -4.72 1.51
CA GLY A 525 -29.00 -3.89 0.61
C GLY A 525 -28.70 -2.40 0.78
N ILE A 526 -28.64 -1.91 2.02
CA ILE A 526 -28.29 -0.50 2.31
C ILE A 526 -26.85 -0.20 1.87
N VAL A 527 -25.86 -1.02 2.26
CA VAL A 527 -24.46 -0.85 1.81
C VAL A 527 -24.38 -0.77 0.28
N THR A 528 -25.04 -1.69 -0.42
CA THR A 528 -25.02 -1.77 -1.88
C THR A 528 -25.67 -0.54 -2.53
N SER A 529 -26.76 -0.04 -1.95
CA SER A 529 -27.51 1.07 -2.53
C SER A 529 -26.93 2.46 -2.23
N GLU A 530 -26.25 2.63 -1.10
CA GLU A 530 -25.80 3.96 -0.64
C GLU A 530 -24.28 4.12 -0.61
N LEU A 531 -23.53 3.05 -0.31
CA LEU A 531 -22.10 3.12 -0.07
C LEU A 531 -21.26 2.55 -1.21
N LEU A 532 -21.76 1.58 -1.96
CA LEU A 532 -21.00 0.97 -3.05
C LEU A 532 -20.73 1.96 -4.19
N THR A 533 -19.47 2.01 -4.63
CA THR A 533 -19.01 2.73 -5.82
C THR A 533 -18.20 1.78 -6.70
N PRO A 534 -17.87 2.16 -7.95
CA PRO A 534 -16.95 1.39 -8.78
C PRO A 534 -15.52 1.28 -8.21
N LYS A 535 -15.12 2.13 -7.25
CA LYS A 535 -13.75 2.18 -6.69
C LYS A 535 -13.62 1.63 -5.28
N GLY A 536 -14.73 1.34 -4.61
CA GLY A 536 -14.73 0.91 -3.21
C GLY A 536 -16.04 1.22 -2.50
N ILE A 537 -16.03 1.10 -1.17
CA ILE A 537 -17.18 1.41 -0.31
C ILE A 537 -16.97 2.78 0.34
N ARG A 538 -17.94 3.69 0.22
CA ARG A 538 -17.90 5.00 0.88
C ARG A 538 -17.85 4.87 2.40
N SER A 539 -17.07 5.74 3.04
CA SER A 539 -16.98 5.86 4.50
C SER A 539 -18.23 6.49 5.13
N LEU A 540 -19.05 7.18 4.34
CA LEU A 540 -20.32 7.77 4.77
C LEU A 540 -21.31 7.83 3.60
N SER A 541 -22.59 7.58 3.85
CA SER A 541 -23.64 7.70 2.83
C SER A 541 -23.81 9.15 2.36
N PRO A 542 -23.99 9.39 1.05
CA PRO A 542 -24.36 10.70 0.52
C PRO A 542 -25.67 11.27 1.07
N ARG A 543 -26.49 10.45 1.73
CA ARG A 543 -27.75 10.86 2.38
C ARG A 543 -27.57 11.22 3.85
N SER A 544 -26.41 10.94 4.43
CA SER A 544 -26.10 11.27 5.82
C SER A 544 -25.55 12.69 5.93
N GLU A 545 -25.84 13.35 7.05
CA GLU A 545 -25.26 14.65 7.38
C GLU A 545 -23.72 14.54 7.49
N GLY A 546 -23.01 15.57 7.03
CA GLY A 546 -21.55 15.62 7.04
C GLY A 546 -20.86 14.94 5.86
N TYR A 547 -21.61 14.39 4.88
CA TYR A 547 -21.02 13.83 3.67
C TYR A 547 -20.21 14.87 2.88
N VAL A 548 -18.96 14.51 2.57
CA VAL A 548 -18.04 15.27 1.73
C VAL A 548 -17.66 14.41 0.53
N GLU A 549 -17.98 14.92 -0.64
CA GLU A 549 -17.84 14.19 -1.90
C GLU A 549 -16.39 14.02 -2.38
N GLN A 550 -15.54 15.00 -2.10
CA GLN A 550 -14.16 15.06 -2.58
C GLN A 550 -13.16 15.21 -1.42
N CYS A 551 -12.11 14.38 -1.43
CA CYS A 551 -11.01 14.42 -0.48
C CYS A 551 -9.86 15.29 -1.00
N SER A 552 -10.17 16.57 -1.26
CA SER A 552 -9.24 17.53 -1.86
C SER A 552 -9.10 18.81 -1.03
N GLY A 553 -8.19 19.68 -1.46
CA GLY A 553 -7.91 20.96 -0.79
C GLY A 553 -6.83 20.86 0.30
N LEU A 554 -6.88 21.79 1.25
CA LEU A 554 -5.92 21.90 2.35
C LEU A 554 -6.07 20.75 3.34
N GLN A 555 -5.08 20.58 4.23
CA GLN A 555 -5.03 19.46 5.17
C GLN A 555 -6.35 19.28 5.95
N GLU A 556 -6.88 20.34 6.56
CA GLU A 556 -8.13 20.26 7.34
C GLU A 556 -9.34 19.74 6.53
N GLN A 557 -9.47 20.19 5.27
CA GLN A 557 -10.56 19.76 4.38
C GLN A 557 -10.42 18.28 4.02
N ARG A 558 -9.19 17.83 3.73
CA ARG A 558 -8.91 16.42 3.45
C ARG A 558 -9.15 15.53 4.67
N GLU A 559 -8.68 15.93 5.85
CA GLU A 559 -8.92 15.21 7.11
C GLU A 559 -10.43 15.09 7.40
N HIS A 560 -11.21 16.13 7.11
CA HIS A 560 -12.66 16.08 7.25
C HIS A 560 -13.31 15.10 6.27
N ALA A 561 -12.87 15.07 5.00
CA ALA A 561 -13.43 14.22 3.94
C ALA A 561 -13.01 12.74 4.03
N TYR A 562 -11.87 12.47 4.66
CA TYR A 562 -11.18 11.17 4.69
C TYR A 562 -12.11 10.02 5.10
N TYR A 563 -12.82 10.21 6.21
CA TYR A 563 -13.81 9.24 6.73
C TYR A 563 -15.25 9.75 6.68
N ASN A 564 -15.53 10.81 5.91
CA ASN A 564 -16.90 11.34 5.73
C ASN A 564 -17.36 11.35 4.28
N GLY A 565 -16.96 10.37 3.45
CA GLY A 565 -17.54 10.21 2.12
C GLY A 565 -16.62 9.57 1.09
N SER A 566 -15.32 9.60 1.33
CA SER A 566 -14.30 8.90 0.52
C SER A 566 -14.63 7.41 0.34
N ALA A 567 -14.36 6.86 -0.84
CA ALA A 567 -14.52 5.45 -1.17
C ALA A 567 -13.24 4.65 -0.92
N TRP A 568 -13.36 3.53 -0.20
CA TRP A 568 -12.25 2.71 0.27
C TRP A 568 -12.23 1.34 -0.43
N PRO A 569 -11.20 1.00 -1.22
CA PRO A 569 -11.12 -0.26 -1.95
C PRO A 569 -10.98 -1.48 -1.04
N TRP A 570 -10.28 -1.36 0.10
CA TRP A 570 -10.03 -2.51 0.96
C TRP A 570 -11.32 -3.14 1.52
N LEU A 571 -12.38 -2.34 1.68
CA LEU A 571 -13.70 -2.83 2.10
C LEU A 571 -14.38 -3.73 1.07
N LEU A 572 -13.87 -3.79 -0.17
CA LEU A 572 -14.39 -4.71 -1.18
C LEU A 572 -14.10 -6.18 -0.84
N GLY A 573 -13.10 -6.46 -0.01
CA GLY A 573 -12.92 -7.80 0.58
C GLY A 573 -14.12 -8.20 1.43
N ALA A 574 -14.49 -7.37 2.40
CA ALA A 574 -15.67 -7.58 3.24
C ALA A 574 -16.98 -7.59 2.43
N TYR A 575 -17.10 -6.71 1.42
CA TYR A 575 -18.24 -6.71 0.50
C TYR A 575 -18.38 -8.04 -0.25
N THR A 576 -17.28 -8.55 -0.79
CA THR A 576 -17.24 -9.83 -1.50
C THR A 576 -17.66 -10.98 -0.62
N ASP A 577 -17.11 -11.06 0.61
CA ASP A 577 -17.46 -12.10 1.58
C ASP A 577 -18.95 -12.06 1.95
N ALA A 578 -19.48 -10.88 2.32
CA ALA A 578 -20.89 -10.70 2.66
C ALA A 578 -21.81 -11.05 1.47
N TYR A 579 -21.47 -10.59 0.27
CA TYR A 579 -22.30 -10.77 -0.91
C TYR A 579 -22.36 -12.24 -1.34
N LEU A 580 -21.24 -12.97 -1.34
CA LEU A 580 -21.21 -14.40 -1.61
C LEU A 580 -21.91 -15.21 -0.51
N LYS A 581 -21.74 -14.84 0.76
CA LYS A 581 -22.42 -15.48 1.89
C LYS A 581 -23.95 -15.39 1.79
N ILE A 582 -24.48 -14.24 1.33
CA ILE A 582 -25.93 -13.98 1.27
C ILE A 582 -26.55 -14.48 -0.04
N ASN A 583 -25.87 -14.30 -1.17
CA ASN A 583 -26.42 -14.56 -2.52
C ASN A 583 -25.87 -15.84 -3.17
N GLY A 584 -24.83 -16.44 -2.60
CA GLY A 584 -24.16 -17.62 -3.17
C GLY A 584 -23.70 -17.39 -4.61
N ARG A 585 -23.86 -18.42 -5.46
CA ARG A 585 -23.45 -18.40 -6.88
C ARG A 585 -24.11 -17.30 -7.70
N SER A 586 -25.33 -16.90 -7.35
CA SER A 586 -26.01 -15.83 -8.08
C SER A 586 -25.27 -14.49 -8.02
N GLY A 587 -24.39 -14.32 -7.03
CA GLY A 587 -23.61 -13.09 -6.87
C GLY A 587 -22.29 -13.02 -7.64
N VAL A 588 -21.82 -14.13 -8.22
CA VAL A 588 -20.49 -14.20 -8.86
C VAL A 588 -20.35 -13.22 -10.02
N THR A 589 -21.35 -13.16 -10.90
CA THR A 589 -21.31 -12.27 -12.08
C THR A 589 -21.28 -10.80 -11.70
N HIS A 590 -22.01 -10.42 -10.64
CA HIS A 590 -22.01 -9.04 -10.12
C HIS A 590 -20.63 -8.66 -9.60
N LEU A 591 -20.03 -9.53 -8.78
CA LEU A 591 -18.70 -9.30 -8.20
C LEU A 591 -17.59 -9.30 -9.26
N ALA A 592 -17.68 -10.17 -10.27
CA ALA A 592 -16.73 -10.20 -11.37
C ALA A 592 -16.72 -8.88 -12.15
N ARG A 593 -17.90 -8.28 -12.37
CA ARG A 593 -18.02 -6.96 -12.98
C ARG A 593 -17.44 -5.87 -12.08
N LEU A 594 -17.85 -5.83 -10.81
CA LEU A 594 -17.38 -4.84 -9.83
C LEU A 594 -15.85 -4.85 -9.69
N LEU A 595 -15.24 -6.02 -9.51
CA LEU A 595 -13.79 -6.15 -9.41
C LEU A 595 -13.09 -5.90 -10.76
N GLY A 596 -13.78 -6.16 -11.86
CA GLY A 596 -13.33 -5.80 -13.21
C GLY A 596 -13.24 -4.28 -13.43
N ASP A 597 -14.17 -3.49 -12.88
CA ASP A 597 -14.18 -2.03 -13.01
C ASP A 597 -13.00 -1.34 -12.27
N ILE A 598 -12.39 -2.04 -11.30
CA ILE A 598 -11.17 -1.59 -10.60
C ILE A 598 -9.94 -1.75 -11.49
N GLN A 599 -10.01 -2.64 -12.49
CA GLN A 599 -8.88 -2.93 -13.37
C GLN A 599 -8.33 -1.68 -14.04
N ASP A 600 -9.22 -0.75 -14.40
CA ASP A 600 -8.85 0.50 -15.05
C ASP A 600 -7.95 1.36 -14.15
N GLU A 601 -8.09 1.29 -12.82
CA GLU A 601 -7.28 2.09 -11.88
C GLU A 601 -5.79 1.74 -11.92
N LEU A 602 -5.44 0.53 -12.33
CA LEU A 602 -4.05 0.13 -12.50
C LEU A 602 -3.29 0.93 -13.57
N GLN A 603 -4.00 1.78 -14.32
CA GLN A 603 -3.47 2.62 -15.39
C GLN A 603 -3.71 4.15 -15.20
N HIS A 604 -4.28 4.61 -14.07
CA HIS A 604 -4.70 6.02 -13.91
C HIS A 604 -3.90 6.86 -12.91
N HIS A 605 -3.50 6.31 -11.76
CA HIS A 605 -2.69 7.05 -10.78
C HIS A 605 -1.46 6.25 -10.38
N GLY A 606 -1.60 5.30 -9.44
CA GLY A 606 -0.56 4.34 -9.09
C GLY A 606 -0.53 3.18 -10.07
N ILE A 607 0.41 3.19 -11.01
CA ILE A 607 0.45 2.15 -12.05
C ILE A 607 0.78 0.79 -11.43
N SER A 608 -0.01 -0.23 -11.80
CA SER A 608 0.06 -1.60 -11.28
C SER A 608 -0.25 -1.79 -9.79
N THR A 609 -0.88 -0.82 -9.15
CA THR A 609 -1.25 -0.85 -7.72
C THR A 609 -2.57 -0.10 -7.49
N LEU A 610 -3.06 -0.08 -6.26
CA LEU A 610 -4.27 0.65 -5.88
C LEU A 610 -3.92 1.71 -4.84
N SER A 611 -4.49 2.90 -5.02
CA SER A 611 -4.39 3.97 -4.04
C SER A 611 -5.18 3.67 -2.77
N GLU A 612 -4.91 4.45 -1.74
CA GLU A 612 -5.52 4.30 -0.42
C GLU A 612 -7.03 4.50 -0.44
N LEU A 613 -7.48 5.59 -1.04
CA LEU A 613 -8.89 5.96 -1.16
C LEU A 613 -9.15 6.72 -2.45
N TYR A 614 -10.42 6.86 -2.76
CA TYR A 614 -10.94 7.61 -3.91
C TYR A 614 -12.03 8.56 -3.46
N ASP A 615 -12.33 9.58 -4.25
CA ASP A 615 -13.48 10.45 -4.00
C ASP A 615 -14.79 9.65 -3.91
N GLY A 616 -15.75 10.17 -3.15
CA GLY A 616 -17.05 9.52 -2.98
C GLY A 616 -17.94 9.64 -4.22
N ASN A 617 -17.72 10.65 -5.06
CA ASN A 617 -18.51 10.91 -6.27
C ASN A 617 -17.63 10.87 -7.54
N PRO A 618 -18.24 10.65 -8.72
CA PRO A 618 -17.53 10.77 -9.99
C PRO A 618 -16.79 12.12 -10.10
N PRO A 619 -15.57 12.16 -10.68
CA PRO A 619 -14.91 11.08 -11.43
C PRO A 619 -14.20 10.02 -10.57
N TYR A 620 -14.30 10.07 -9.24
CA TYR A 620 -13.64 9.17 -8.29
C TYR A 620 -12.11 9.31 -8.33
N ASP A 621 -11.58 10.53 -8.23
CA ASP A 621 -10.14 10.74 -8.23
C ASP A 621 -9.48 10.05 -7.03
N SER A 622 -8.28 9.51 -7.24
CA SER A 622 -7.52 8.79 -6.22
C SER A 622 -6.74 9.74 -5.30
N HIS A 623 -6.72 9.45 -4.01
CA HIS A 623 -5.99 10.23 -3.01
C HIS A 623 -5.22 9.33 -2.02
N GLY A 624 -4.53 9.97 -1.08
CA GLY A 624 -3.70 9.28 -0.09
C GLY A 624 -2.46 8.65 -0.72
N GLY A 625 -1.99 7.55 -0.12
CA GLY A 625 -0.85 6.79 -0.62
C GLY A 625 -1.13 6.21 -2.01
N ILE A 626 -0.18 6.34 -2.95
CA ILE A 626 -0.38 5.87 -4.33
C ILE A 626 -0.51 4.35 -4.41
N SER A 627 0.02 3.65 -3.42
CA SER A 627 0.06 2.19 -3.29
C SER A 627 -0.24 1.82 -1.84
N PHE A 628 -1.43 1.32 -1.55
CA PHE A 628 -1.87 1.03 -0.19
C PHE A 628 -2.05 -0.47 0.07
N ALA A 629 -1.50 -0.97 1.17
CA ALA A 629 -1.41 -2.40 1.44
C ALA A 629 -2.78 -3.05 1.61
N MET A 630 -3.67 -2.46 2.41
CA MET A 630 -5.02 -3.00 2.62
C MET A 630 -5.81 -3.03 1.31
N SER A 631 -5.77 -1.94 0.52
CA SER A 631 -6.48 -1.85 -0.77
C SER A 631 -6.03 -2.95 -1.74
N CYS A 632 -4.73 -3.11 -1.93
CA CYS A 632 -4.19 -4.15 -2.81
C CYS A 632 -4.46 -5.57 -2.27
N ALA A 633 -4.27 -5.78 -0.97
CA ALA A 633 -4.41 -7.08 -0.33
C ALA A 633 -5.86 -7.59 -0.33
N GLU A 634 -6.82 -6.75 0.05
CA GLU A 634 -8.22 -7.17 0.15
C GLU A 634 -8.89 -7.31 -1.22
N VAL A 635 -8.52 -6.48 -2.21
CA VAL A 635 -8.99 -6.67 -3.59
C VAL A 635 -8.37 -7.94 -4.19
N LEU A 636 -7.09 -8.23 -3.93
CA LEU A 636 -6.47 -9.50 -4.35
C LEU A 636 -7.17 -10.70 -3.70
N ARG A 637 -7.44 -10.62 -2.40
CA ARG A 637 -8.17 -11.65 -1.67
C ARG A 637 -9.57 -11.87 -2.27
N ALA A 638 -10.32 -10.81 -2.51
CA ALA A 638 -11.64 -10.87 -3.14
C ALA A 638 -11.60 -11.57 -4.51
N LEU A 639 -10.61 -11.26 -5.35
CA LEU A 639 -10.41 -11.90 -6.65
C LEU A 639 -10.13 -13.40 -6.52
N VAL A 640 -9.22 -13.80 -5.64
CA VAL A 640 -8.89 -15.22 -5.43
C VAL A 640 -10.09 -15.99 -4.86
N THR A 641 -10.82 -15.39 -3.91
CA THR A 641 -12.06 -15.97 -3.39
C THR A 641 -13.09 -16.18 -4.49
N LEU A 642 -13.30 -15.17 -5.35
CA LEU A 642 -14.25 -15.24 -6.45
C LEU A 642 -13.87 -16.30 -7.50
N GLU A 643 -12.58 -16.36 -7.88
CA GLU A 643 -12.05 -17.35 -8.83
C GLU A 643 -12.30 -18.78 -8.33
N ARG A 644 -12.03 -19.04 -7.04
CA ARG A 644 -12.27 -20.36 -6.42
C ARG A 644 -13.76 -20.70 -6.38
N TYR A 645 -14.61 -19.71 -6.14
CA TYR A 645 -16.06 -19.89 -6.13
C TYR A 645 -16.61 -20.26 -7.51
N ASN A 646 -15.90 -19.86 -8.56
CA ASN A 646 -16.23 -20.18 -9.94
C ASN A 646 -15.62 -21.53 -10.42
N SER A 647 -14.55 -22.04 -9.79
CA SER A 647 -13.76 -23.16 -10.31
C SER A 647 -14.11 -24.57 -9.77
N GLU A 648 -14.98 -24.70 -8.76
CA GLU A 648 -15.50 -25.99 -8.26
C GLU A 648 -14.52 -27.18 -8.16
N GLU A 649 -13.32 -26.99 -7.59
CA GLU A 649 -12.44 -28.12 -7.18
C GLU A 649 -12.14 -28.14 -5.67
N THR A 650 -12.73 -27.26 -4.87
CA THR A 650 -12.60 -27.29 -3.41
C THR A 650 -13.95 -26.97 -2.77
N PRO A 651 -14.42 -27.71 -1.75
CA PRO A 651 -15.66 -27.37 -1.07
C PRO A 651 -15.47 -26.03 -0.33
N LEU A 652 -15.87 -24.93 -0.97
CA LEU A 652 -16.01 -23.60 -0.37
C LEU A 652 -17.09 -23.53 0.72
N ALA A 653 -17.72 -24.66 1.03
CA ALA A 653 -18.50 -24.84 2.24
C ALA A 653 -17.68 -24.35 3.45
N ASN A 654 -16.40 -24.70 3.57
CA ASN A 654 -15.65 -24.33 4.77
C ASN A 654 -15.23 -22.84 4.84
N TYR A 655 -15.15 -22.06 3.76
CA TYR A 655 -14.61 -20.68 3.81
C TYR A 655 -15.67 -19.60 4.14
N LEU A 656 -16.91 -19.77 3.65
CA LEU A 656 -18.03 -18.85 3.87
C LEU A 656 -19.16 -19.45 4.73
N TYR A 657 -19.20 -20.79 4.82
CA TYR A 657 -20.12 -21.54 5.65
C TYR A 657 -19.31 -22.38 6.66
N TYR A 658 -18.65 -21.70 7.59
CA TYR A 658 -18.29 -22.33 8.85
C TYR A 658 -19.60 -22.57 9.63
N THR A 659 -20.33 -23.61 9.24
CA THR A 659 -21.53 -24.09 9.90
C THR A 659 -21.35 -25.56 10.22
N THR A 660 -21.27 -25.82 11.53
CA THR A 660 -21.81 -26.99 12.22
C THR A 660 -22.46 -28.02 11.30
N SER A 661 -21.78 -29.16 11.11
CA SER A 661 -22.44 -30.40 10.73
C SER A 661 -23.42 -30.79 11.84
N ASN A 662 -24.68 -30.40 11.73
CA ASN A 662 -25.84 -31.03 12.39
C ASN A 662 -27.14 -30.33 11.94
N GLU A 663 -27.48 -30.42 10.66
CA GLU A 663 -28.90 -30.38 10.27
C GLU A 663 -29.17 -31.53 9.31
N GLU A 664 -30.06 -32.41 9.75
CA GLU A 664 -30.58 -33.54 9.00
C GLU A 664 -31.12 -33.07 7.65
N ARG A 665 -30.67 -33.72 6.57
CA ARG A 665 -31.31 -33.59 5.26
C ARG A 665 -32.79 -33.92 5.40
N PRO A 666 -33.73 -33.05 4.99
CA PRO A 666 -35.11 -33.46 4.83
C PRO A 666 -35.16 -34.51 3.72
N THR A 667 -35.56 -35.73 4.07
CA THR A 667 -35.91 -36.76 3.11
C THR A 667 -37.26 -36.41 2.49
N ARG A 668 -37.25 -35.81 1.30
CA ARG A 668 -37.92 -36.30 0.09
C ARG A 668 -37.82 -35.31 -1.06
#